data_AF-A0A8J7HQT4-F1
#
_entry.id   AF-A0A8J7HQT4-F1
#
_cell.length_a   1.000
_cell.length_b   1.000
_cell.length_c   1.000
_cell.angle_alpha   90.00
_cell.angle_beta   90.00
_cell.angle_gamma   90.00
#
_symmetry.space_group_name_H-M   'P 1'
#
loop_
_entity.id
_entity.type
_entity.pdbx_description
1 polymer ?
#
loop_
_entity_poly.entity_id
_entity_poly.type
_entity_poly.pdbx_seq_one_letter_code
_entity_poly.pdbx_strand_id
1 'polypeptide(L)'
;MVNSTLVATFYVNPATGSDTNTGSRLSPFKSLTRALKVDKTPLIIQLESGTYSAARGEVFPLVISAGVTIVGNEGNKGAGIVITGSGEYQSPSFGVQNITLLLLDDASLVGVTITNPTAKGTGVWIESATANVANNTFSYCGREGVFTTGNAKPAIVDNLFVQNAASGLMMARNSKAEVLRNVFQKNPLGIAITDFAAPLIANNKLSDNRTAIALSRDARPVLRNNLIVKNSQGGLLVNGNAMPDLGSNQDAAGNIFRDHGEFDLYNATSVSLVSVGNQLNPTQVKGQVDFIAAIEDNTGQISINTSFADLLGHWATAFIEALVSKGAISGFPDGTFAPDAPITRAQYAAIIAKTFQLSASNKVNKFSDVKSDFWAASAIFAAAENGFVSGFPDGTFRPALNLTKIQAIVSIVNGLKLSQGNPNLLTLYRDRAQIPSYATNAVAVATQKQLIVNYPDTEQLEPLRDITRAEVAALIYQSLVISSNEKAIASPYIVTPDVDDIPSFSDLKGHWAEAFIRALANMGLTQGFADGNYQPDKPMTRAQYAALVAVAFNPTPKRPAPDFIDVPKDFWAYQALQIAASGGFVSGFSDRTFRPNQNVQRLQVIVSLVNGLNLPAADKNTPLTYTDSSAIPDYARQAVVTATQQKIVVNYPDPKQLAPAREATRAEVAAMVYQALVAINRTPNINSRYIVSTVSN
;
A
#
# COMPACT_ATOMS: atom_id res chain seq x y z
N MET A 1 1.62 25.80 15.62
CA MET A 1 0.85 26.08 14.39
C MET A 1 1.57 25.40 13.24
N VAL A 2 1.08 24.26 12.78
CA VAL A 2 1.63 23.58 11.61
C VAL A 2 0.99 24.26 10.40
N ASN A 3 1.80 24.90 9.57
CA ASN A 3 1.33 25.58 8.37
C ASN A 3 0.94 24.51 7.36
N SER A 4 -0.34 24.15 7.32
CA SER A 4 -0.92 23.39 6.20
C SER A 4 -0.80 24.28 4.97
N THR A 5 0.16 24.01 4.08
CA THR A 5 0.16 24.68 2.77
C THR A 5 -1.09 24.23 2.03
N LEU A 6 -2.11 25.08 2.00
CA LEU A 6 -3.33 24.84 1.23
C LEU A 6 -2.93 24.66 -0.24
N VAL A 7 -3.26 23.49 -0.81
CA VAL A 7 -3.19 23.27 -2.26
C VAL A 7 -4.15 24.26 -2.91
N ALA A 8 -3.66 25.06 -3.85
CA ALA A 8 -4.52 26.00 -4.55
C ALA A 8 -5.50 25.23 -5.45
N THR A 9 -6.76 25.67 -5.53
CA THR A 9 -7.76 25.12 -6.45
C THR A 9 -8.30 26.22 -7.34
N PHE A 10 -8.20 26.01 -8.65
CA PHE A 10 -8.84 26.84 -9.67
C PHE A 10 -10.00 26.11 -10.32
N TYR A 11 -11.04 26.85 -10.68
CA TYR A 11 -12.21 26.36 -11.38
C TYR A 11 -12.22 26.92 -12.80
N VAL A 12 -12.48 26.06 -13.78
CA VAL A 12 -12.54 26.44 -15.21
C VAL A 12 -13.88 26.03 -15.79
N ASN A 13 -14.62 27.00 -16.32
CA ASN A 13 -15.90 26.78 -16.98
C ASN A 13 -15.87 27.38 -18.41
N PRO A 14 -15.87 26.57 -19.47
CA PRO A 14 -15.68 27.05 -20.83
C PRO A 14 -16.92 27.77 -21.39
N ALA A 15 -18.09 27.61 -20.75
CA ALA A 15 -19.33 28.23 -21.16
C ALA A 15 -19.56 29.59 -20.50
N THR A 16 -19.30 29.70 -19.19
CA THR A 16 -19.67 30.88 -18.38
C THR A 16 -18.48 31.61 -17.75
N GLY A 17 -17.28 31.02 -17.77
CA GLY A 17 -16.08 31.62 -17.20
C GLY A 17 -15.53 32.80 -18.01
N SER A 18 -14.60 33.54 -17.41
CA SER A 18 -13.80 34.59 -18.07
C SER A 18 -12.34 34.49 -17.65
N ASP A 19 -11.40 34.67 -18.59
CA ASP A 19 -9.97 34.61 -18.29
C ASP A 19 -9.41 35.83 -17.55
N THR A 20 -10.26 36.86 -17.38
CA THR A 20 -10.03 37.99 -16.48
C THR A 20 -10.45 37.71 -15.04
N ASN A 21 -11.14 36.59 -14.77
CA ASN A 21 -11.59 36.23 -13.43
C ASN A 21 -10.41 35.78 -12.54
N THR A 22 -10.69 35.59 -11.26
CA THR A 22 -9.70 35.15 -10.26
C THR A 22 -9.48 33.63 -10.23
N GLY A 23 -10.32 32.85 -10.91
CA GLY A 23 -10.26 31.38 -10.92
C GLY A 23 -10.94 30.72 -9.71
N SER A 24 -11.66 31.49 -8.89
CA SER A 24 -12.44 30.94 -7.77
C SER A 24 -13.69 30.20 -8.26
N ARG A 25 -14.35 29.45 -7.38
CA ARG A 25 -15.60 28.75 -7.72
C ARG A 25 -16.72 29.68 -8.20
N LEU A 26 -16.79 30.89 -7.65
CA LEU A 26 -17.81 31.90 -8.02
C LEU A 26 -17.40 32.72 -9.25
N SER A 27 -16.10 32.77 -9.56
CA SER A 27 -15.55 33.49 -10.71
C SER A 27 -14.50 32.61 -11.41
N PRO A 28 -14.96 31.56 -12.12
CA PRO A 28 -14.06 30.60 -12.75
C PRO A 28 -13.35 31.21 -13.96
N PHE A 29 -12.16 30.68 -14.27
CA PHE A 29 -11.51 30.95 -15.56
C PHE A 29 -12.35 30.39 -16.71
N LYS A 30 -12.14 30.92 -17.92
CA LYS A 30 -12.79 30.38 -19.12
C LYS A 30 -12.00 29.22 -19.72
N SER A 31 -10.68 29.35 -19.77
CA SER A 31 -9.80 28.41 -20.45
C SER A 31 -8.81 27.72 -19.49
N LEU A 32 -8.47 26.48 -19.80
CA LEU A 32 -7.34 25.75 -19.22
C LEU A 32 -6.03 26.48 -19.50
N THR A 33 -5.89 27.04 -20.70
CA THR A 33 -4.74 27.86 -21.11
C THR A 33 -4.47 29.00 -20.12
N ARG A 34 -5.51 29.68 -19.64
CA ARG A 34 -5.36 30.73 -18.64
C ARG A 34 -4.99 30.18 -17.27
N ALA A 35 -5.65 29.09 -16.86
CA ALA A 35 -5.45 28.47 -15.55
C ALA A 35 -4.02 27.91 -15.40
N LEU A 36 -3.49 27.26 -16.43
CA LEU A 36 -2.15 26.66 -16.47
C LEU A 36 -1.02 27.71 -16.48
N LYS A 37 -1.30 28.96 -16.83
CA LYS A 37 -0.31 30.06 -16.77
C LYS A 37 -0.12 30.63 -15.36
N VAL A 38 -0.92 30.23 -14.39
CA VAL A 38 -0.77 30.72 -13.01
C VAL A 38 0.32 29.90 -12.32
N ASP A 39 1.44 30.55 -12.01
CA ASP A 39 2.59 29.92 -11.34
C ASP A 39 2.29 29.64 -9.86
N LYS A 40 1.56 28.54 -9.62
CA LYS A 40 1.28 27.97 -8.30
C LYS A 40 1.40 26.46 -8.39
N THR A 41 2.22 25.86 -7.54
CA THR A 41 2.33 24.41 -7.38
C THR A 41 2.50 24.09 -5.88
N PRO A 42 1.85 23.04 -5.35
CA PRO A 42 0.90 22.15 -6.01
C PRO A 42 -0.44 22.84 -6.34
N LEU A 43 -1.09 22.41 -7.42
CA LEU A 43 -2.31 23.04 -7.96
C LEU A 43 -3.34 22.02 -8.45
N ILE A 44 -4.59 22.23 -8.08
CA ILE A 44 -5.75 21.51 -8.62
C ILE A 44 -6.51 22.44 -9.57
N ILE A 45 -6.86 21.94 -10.76
CA ILE A 45 -7.72 22.63 -11.71
C ILE A 45 -8.98 21.80 -11.91
N GLN A 46 -10.09 22.25 -11.32
CA GLN A 46 -11.40 21.62 -11.43
C GLN A 46 -12.12 22.10 -12.69
N LEU A 47 -12.51 21.15 -13.53
CA LEU A 47 -13.24 21.38 -14.77
C LEU A 47 -14.75 21.20 -14.57
N GLU A 48 -15.51 22.14 -15.11
CA GLU A 48 -16.95 22.02 -15.29
C GLU A 48 -17.30 21.33 -16.61
N SER A 49 -18.51 20.80 -16.72
CA SER A 49 -18.99 20.21 -17.98
C SER A 49 -18.95 21.21 -19.14
N GLY A 50 -18.44 20.76 -20.28
CA GLY A 50 -18.28 21.57 -21.47
C GLY A 50 -17.17 21.07 -22.39
N THR A 51 -16.97 21.79 -23.50
CA THR A 51 -15.94 21.46 -24.49
C THR A 51 -14.86 22.53 -24.53
N TYR A 52 -13.66 22.17 -24.11
CA TYR A 52 -12.44 22.97 -24.10
C TYR A 52 -11.75 22.81 -25.45
N SER A 53 -11.69 23.87 -26.24
CA SER A 53 -11.21 23.85 -27.62
C SER A 53 -10.63 25.20 -28.02
N ALA A 54 -9.94 25.28 -29.16
CA ALA A 54 -9.38 26.53 -29.67
C ALA A 54 -10.46 27.61 -29.87
N ALA A 55 -11.65 27.21 -30.35
CA ALA A 55 -12.79 28.11 -30.49
C ALA A 55 -13.30 28.68 -29.14
N ARG A 56 -12.95 28.05 -28.02
CA ARG A 56 -13.27 28.50 -26.66
C ARG A 56 -12.10 29.13 -25.91
N GLY A 57 -10.99 29.39 -26.61
CA GLY A 57 -9.84 30.11 -26.07
C GLY A 57 -8.65 29.23 -25.67
N GLU A 58 -8.69 27.91 -25.93
CA GLU A 58 -7.54 27.06 -25.68
C GLU A 58 -6.42 27.26 -26.70
N VAL A 59 -5.18 27.20 -26.24
CA VAL A 59 -3.97 27.20 -27.08
C VAL A 59 -3.27 25.87 -26.87
N PHE A 60 -3.30 25.03 -27.90
CA PHE A 60 -2.69 23.70 -27.88
C PHE A 60 -1.23 23.73 -28.38
N PRO A 61 -0.36 22.82 -27.92
CA PRO A 61 -0.64 21.78 -26.94
C PRO A 61 -0.76 22.36 -25.53
N LEU A 62 -1.69 21.83 -24.74
CA LEU A 62 -1.83 22.18 -23.33
C LEU A 62 -0.75 21.43 -22.53
N VAL A 63 0.13 22.16 -21.86
CA VAL A 63 1.21 21.57 -21.04
C VAL A 63 0.77 21.52 -19.59
N ILE A 64 0.68 20.31 -19.04
CA ILE A 64 0.36 20.08 -17.63
C ILE A 64 1.67 19.94 -16.87
N SER A 65 2.01 21.00 -16.12
CA SER A 65 3.24 21.10 -15.34
C SER A 65 3.29 20.14 -14.16
N ALA A 66 4.48 19.95 -13.59
CA ALA A 66 4.66 19.11 -12.42
C ALA A 66 3.87 19.58 -11.20
N GLY A 67 3.26 18.64 -10.47
CA GLY A 67 2.41 18.91 -9.32
C GLY A 67 1.05 19.56 -9.65
N VAL A 68 0.65 19.56 -10.94
CA VAL A 68 -0.67 20.03 -11.38
C VAL A 68 -1.61 18.84 -11.62
N THR A 69 -2.78 18.90 -11.00
CA THR A 69 -3.86 17.93 -11.17
C THR A 69 -5.04 18.56 -11.91
N ILE A 70 -5.34 18.06 -13.10
CA ILE A 70 -6.57 18.35 -13.82
C ILE A 70 -7.65 17.37 -13.38
N VAL A 71 -8.76 17.88 -12.86
CA VAL A 71 -9.87 17.09 -12.32
C VAL A 71 -11.15 17.41 -13.07
N GLY A 72 -11.74 16.41 -13.72
CA GLY A 72 -13.09 16.47 -14.26
C GLY A 72 -14.07 15.63 -13.44
N ASN A 73 -14.78 14.71 -14.10
CA ASN A 73 -15.73 13.80 -13.48
C ASN A 73 -15.21 12.36 -13.59
N GLU A 74 -14.66 11.85 -12.50
CA GLU A 74 -14.07 10.51 -12.45
C GLU A 74 -15.12 9.41 -12.55
N GLY A 75 -16.27 9.60 -11.89
CA GLY A 75 -17.33 8.60 -11.78
C GLY A 75 -17.94 8.21 -13.13
N ASN A 76 -17.83 9.07 -14.14
CA ASN A 76 -18.31 8.79 -15.50
C ASN A 76 -17.20 8.84 -16.55
N LYS A 77 -15.93 8.76 -16.13
CA LYS A 77 -14.75 8.81 -16.98
C LYS A 77 -14.67 10.04 -17.90
N GLY A 78 -15.14 11.18 -17.38
CA GLY A 78 -15.10 12.47 -18.06
C GLY A 78 -16.17 12.70 -19.12
N ALA A 79 -17.24 11.89 -19.13
CA ALA A 79 -18.38 12.15 -20.00
C ALA A 79 -18.96 13.54 -19.72
N GLY A 80 -19.06 14.36 -20.77
CA GLY A 80 -19.50 15.76 -20.69
C GLY A 80 -18.38 16.79 -20.50
N ILE A 81 -17.13 16.37 -20.24
CA ILE A 81 -15.95 17.25 -20.11
C ILE A 81 -14.97 16.87 -21.22
N VAL A 82 -15.04 17.58 -22.35
CA VAL A 82 -14.27 17.24 -23.56
C VAL A 82 -13.17 18.25 -23.81
N ILE A 83 -11.91 17.81 -23.78
CA ILE A 83 -10.76 18.60 -24.22
C ILE A 83 -10.42 18.16 -25.65
N THR A 84 -10.61 19.07 -26.61
CA THR A 84 -10.41 18.76 -28.02
C THR A 84 -9.61 19.82 -28.78
N GLY A 85 -8.56 19.35 -29.44
CA GLY A 85 -7.68 20.17 -30.26
C GLY A 85 -6.32 19.52 -30.46
N SER A 86 -5.43 20.24 -31.13
CA SER A 86 -4.09 19.77 -31.47
C SER A 86 -3.14 20.94 -31.56
N GLY A 87 -1.89 20.75 -31.16
CA GLY A 87 -0.82 21.69 -31.40
C GLY A 87 0.50 20.97 -31.64
N GLU A 88 1.45 21.70 -32.22
CA GLU A 88 2.77 21.18 -32.54
C GLU A 88 3.62 21.06 -31.28
N TYR A 89 4.27 19.91 -31.09
CA TYR A 89 5.20 19.63 -30.01
C TYR A 89 6.49 19.03 -30.57
N GLN A 90 7.63 19.62 -30.21
CA GLN A 90 8.95 19.12 -30.57
C GLN A 90 9.38 18.05 -29.54
N SER A 91 9.12 16.78 -29.83
CA SER A 91 9.58 15.66 -29.01
C SER A 91 11.10 15.48 -29.13
N PRO A 92 11.84 15.42 -28.00
CA PRO A 92 13.25 15.03 -28.00
C PRO A 92 13.53 13.67 -28.65
N SER A 93 12.59 12.71 -28.56
CA SER A 93 12.79 11.34 -29.07
C SER A 93 12.09 11.00 -30.39
N PHE A 94 11.13 11.84 -30.83
CA PHE A 94 10.30 11.61 -32.03
C PHE A 94 10.16 12.82 -32.97
N GLY A 95 10.86 13.93 -32.73
CA GLY A 95 10.77 15.13 -33.55
C GLY A 95 9.40 15.80 -33.44
N VAL A 96 8.96 16.48 -34.49
CA VAL A 96 7.68 17.21 -34.52
C VAL A 96 6.49 16.24 -34.43
N GLN A 97 5.62 16.46 -33.45
CA GLN A 97 4.39 15.71 -33.20
C GLN A 97 3.20 16.67 -33.06
N ASN A 98 1.99 16.16 -33.34
CA ASN A 98 0.74 16.90 -33.14
C ASN A 98 0.00 16.29 -31.94
N ILE A 99 -0.12 17.04 -30.84
CA ILE A 99 -0.65 16.53 -29.57
C ILE A 99 -1.71 17.46 -28.99
N THR A 100 -2.68 16.94 -28.22
CA THR A 100 -3.61 17.77 -27.43
C THR A 100 -2.96 18.19 -26.12
N LEU A 101 -2.36 17.24 -25.40
CA LEU A 101 -1.82 17.45 -24.06
C LEU A 101 -0.39 16.90 -23.95
N LEU A 102 0.47 17.64 -23.26
CA LEU A 102 1.76 17.17 -22.77
C LEU A 102 1.70 17.07 -21.25
N LEU A 103 1.93 15.89 -20.68
CA LEU A 103 2.00 15.69 -19.24
C LEU A 103 3.46 15.57 -18.82
N LEU A 104 3.86 16.44 -17.89
CA LEU A 104 5.18 16.42 -17.27
C LEU A 104 5.19 15.56 -16.01
N ASP A 105 6.33 15.50 -15.33
CA ASP A 105 6.54 14.67 -14.14
C ASP A 105 5.59 15.05 -13.01
N ASP A 106 4.98 14.09 -12.30
CA ASP A 106 3.98 14.36 -11.24
C ASP A 106 2.72 15.13 -11.71
N ALA A 107 2.48 15.22 -13.03
CA ALA A 107 1.23 15.73 -13.57
C ALA A 107 0.12 14.68 -13.46
N SER A 108 -1.09 15.11 -13.09
CA SER A 108 -2.25 14.23 -12.98
C SER A 108 -3.40 14.68 -13.90
N LEU A 109 -3.97 13.73 -14.64
CA LEU A 109 -5.14 13.94 -15.49
C LEU A 109 -6.22 12.93 -15.09
N VAL A 110 -7.33 13.43 -14.57
CA VAL A 110 -8.37 12.57 -14.00
C VAL A 110 -9.78 13.01 -14.42
N GLY A 111 -10.61 12.08 -14.89
CA GLY A 111 -12.02 12.36 -15.13
C GLY A 111 -12.32 13.24 -16.36
N VAL A 112 -11.55 13.16 -17.44
CA VAL A 112 -11.82 13.96 -18.67
C VAL A 112 -11.91 13.11 -19.93
N THR A 113 -12.61 13.63 -20.95
CA THR A 113 -12.58 13.08 -22.31
C THR A 113 -11.57 13.85 -23.17
N ILE A 114 -10.60 13.15 -23.76
CA ILE A 114 -9.60 13.72 -24.68
C ILE A 114 -9.86 13.28 -26.12
N THR A 115 -9.84 14.25 -27.04
CA THR A 115 -10.01 14.01 -28.47
C THR A 115 -9.07 14.87 -29.31
N ASN A 116 -8.24 14.24 -30.14
CA ASN A 116 -7.43 14.93 -31.16
C ASN A 116 -7.91 14.57 -32.58
N PRO A 117 -8.84 15.31 -33.19
CA PRO A 117 -9.41 14.92 -34.48
C PRO A 117 -8.44 15.14 -35.66
N THR A 118 -7.30 15.80 -35.44
CA THR A 118 -6.30 16.06 -36.49
C THR A 118 -5.70 14.74 -36.97
N ALA A 119 -5.52 14.58 -38.27
CA ALA A 119 -4.82 13.42 -38.84
C ALA A 119 -3.44 13.25 -38.20
N LYS A 120 -3.13 12.04 -37.74
CA LYS A 120 -1.91 11.72 -36.95
C LYS A 120 -1.80 12.46 -35.60
N GLY A 121 -2.90 13.03 -35.12
CA GLY A 121 -2.97 13.72 -33.83
C GLY A 121 -3.08 12.74 -32.65
N THR A 122 -2.17 12.89 -31.69
CA THR A 122 -2.16 12.15 -30.42
C THR A 122 -2.98 12.90 -29.37
N GLY A 123 -3.77 12.22 -28.56
CA GLY A 123 -4.45 12.85 -27.43
C GLY A 123 -3.46 13.35 -26.39
N VAL A 124 -2.82 12.44 -25.66
CA VAL A 124 -1.86 12.75 -24.59
C VAL A 124 -0.47 12.23 -24.94
N TRP A 125 0.54 13.06 -24.75
CA TRP A 125 1.96 12.73 -24.87
C TRP A 125 2.63 12.72 -23.49
N ILE A 126 3.40 11.67 -23.20
CA ILE A 126 4.17 11.51 -21.95
C ILE A 126 5.59 11.08 -22.32
N GLU A 127 6.58 11.88 -21.98
CA GLU A 127 7.98 11.65 -22.37
C GLU A 127 8.92 11.81 -21.18
N SER A 128 9.53 10.70 -20.75
CA SER A 128 10.43 10.65 -19.59
C SER A 128 9.83 11.22 -18.29
N ALA A 129 8.53 11.03 -18.08
CA ALA A 129 7.78 11.54 -16.92
C ALA A 129 7.03 10.44 -16.15
N THR A 130 6.72 10.70 -14.87
CA THR A 130 5.90 9.88 -13.97
C THR A 130 4.51 10.49 -13.77
N ALA A 131 3.73 10.57 -14.85
CA ALA A 131 2.39 11.15 -14.81
C ALA A 131 1.33 10.13 -14.36
N ASN A 132 0.24 10.63 -13.76
CA ASN A 132 -0.94 9.84 -13.42
C ASN A 132 -2.09 10.14 -14.39
N VAL A 133 -2.59 9.10 -15.05
CA VAL A 133 -3.70 9.18 -16.00
C VAL A 133 -4.78 8.21 -15.55
N ALA A 134 -5.83 8.71 -14.90
CA ALA A 134 -6.84 7.88 -14.27
C ALA A 134 -8.27 8.26 -14.65
N ASN A 135 -9.16 7.28 -14.79
CA ASN A 135 -10.60 7.55 -15.00
C ASN A 135 -10.90 8.51 -16.17
N ASN A 136 -10.19 8.42 -17.28
CA ASN A 136 -10.41 9.27 -18.47
C ASN A 136 -11.04 8.48 -19.62
N THR A 137 -11.54 9.21 -20.62
CA THR A 137 -11.93 8.66 -21.92
C THR A 137 -11.04 9.23 -23.02
N PHE A 138 -10.31 8.39 -23.75
CA PHE A 138 -9.53 8.77 -24.92
C PHE A 138 -10.25 8.29 -26.17
N SER A 139 -10.81 9.23 -26.93
CA SER A 139 -11.66 8.88 -28.07
C SER A 139 -11.48 9.77 -29.27
N TYR A 140 -11.66 9.19 -30.46
CA TYR A 140 -11.60 9.89 -31.73
C TYR A 140 -10.29 10.66 -31.97
N CYS A 141 -9.17 10.14 -31.46
CA CYS A 141 -7.85 10.68 -31.80
C CYS A 141 -7.40 10.18 -33.18
N GLY A 142 -6.82 11.06 -33.98
CA GLY A 142 -6.36 10.78 -35.35
C GLY A 142 -5.09 9.93 -35.43
N ARG A 143 -4.50 9.55 -34.30
CA ARG A 143 -3.50 8.48 -34.18
C ARG A 143 -3.76 7.59 -32.97
N GLU A 144 -3.28 7.99 -31.79
CA GLU A 144 -3.51 7.26 -30.55
C GLU A 144 -4.06 8.15 -29.44
N GLY A 145 -4.75 7.53 -28.49
CA GLY A 145 -5.26 8.21 -27.32
C GLY A 145 -4.13 8.71 -26.43
N VAL A 146 -3.20 7.82 -26.07
CA VAL A 146 -2.02 8.12 -25.26
C VAL A 146 -0.77 7.56 -25.92
N PHE A 147 0.32 8.34 -25.92
CA PHE A 147 1.64 7.93 -26.37
C PHE A 147 2.67 8.12 -25.25
N THR A 148 3.41 7.07 -24.88
CA THR A 148 4.49 7.12 -23.89
C THR A 148 5.84 6.80 -24.51
N THR A 149 6.88 7.54 -24.10
CA THR A 149 8.22 7.42 -24.67
C THR A 149 9.33 7.88 -23.73
N GLY A 150 10.58 7.82 -24.19
CA GLY A 150 11.78 8.10 -23.41
C GLY A 150 11.92 7.06 -22.31
N ASN A 151 12.08 7.53 -21.08
CA ASN A 151 12.11 6.70 -19.88
C ASN A 151 10.82 6.83 -19.04
N ALA A 152 9.69 7.17 -19.68
CA ALA A 152 8.43 7.45 -18.98
C ALA A 152 7.93 6.23 -18.19
N LYS A 153 7.45 6.47 -16.98
CA LYS A 153 6.84 5.47 -16.08
C LYS A 153 5.48 5.96 -15.56
N PRO A 154 4.50 6.26 -16.43
CA PRO A 154 3.21 6.75 -15.98
C PRO A 154 2.35 5.61 -15.41
N ALA A 155 1.46 5.96 -14.50
CA ALA A 155 0.33 5.12 -14.11
C ALA A 155 -0.85 5.44 -15.03
N ILE A 156 -1.35 4.43 -15.76
CA ILE A 156 -2.48 4.54 -16.69
C ILE A 156 -3.56 3.58 -16.19
N VAL A 157 -4.54 4.12 -15.47
CA VAL A 157 -5.42 3.32 -14.61
C VAL A 157 -6.90 3.62 -14.86
N ASP A 158 -7.74 2.59 -14.99
CA ASP A 158 -9.20 2.73 -15.08
C ASP A 158 -9.69 3.68 -16.22
N ASN A 159 -8.96 3.80 -17.33
CA ASN A 159 -9.36 4.63 -18.47
C ASN A 159 -10.14 3.83 -19.53
N LEU A 160 -10.86 4.55 -20.39
CA LEU A 160 -11.52 4.03 -21.57
C LEU A 160 -10.83 4.55 -22.84
N PHE A 161 -10.31 3.66 -23.66
CA PHE A 161 -9.72 3.97 -24.97
C PHE A 161 -10.62 3.45 -26.09
N VAL A 162 -11.24 4.36 -26.85
CA VAL A 162 -12.28 3.97 -27.82
C VAL A 162 -12.21 4.74 -29.13
N GLN A 163 -12.27 4.01 -30.26
CA GLN A 163 -12.36 4.60 -31.61
C GLN A 163 -11.22 5.58 -31.96
N ASN A 164 -9.98 5.24 -31.62
CA ASN A 164 -8.80 5.97 -32.08
C ASN A 164 -8.31 5.39 -33.43
N ALA A 165 -7.71 6.23 -34.27
CA ALA A 165 -7.46 5.88 -35.68
C ALA A 165 -6.29 4.90 -35.90
N ALA A 166 -5.38 4.74 -34.94
CA ALA A 166 -4.26 3.80 -34.99
C ALA A 166 -4.25 2.87 -33.77
N SER A 167 -4.12 3.43 -32.56
CA SER A 167 -4.17 2.62 -31.33
C SER A 167 -4.86 3.32 -30.16
N GLY A 168 -5.29 2.58 -29.15
CA GLY A 168 -5.69 3.19 -27.87
C GLY A 168 -4.48 3.78 -27.16
N LEU A 169 -3.48 2.92 -26.90
CA LEU A 169 -2.22 3.26 -26.25
C LEU A 169 -1.02 2.83 -27.11
N MET A 170 -0.01 3.69 -27.20
CA MET A 170 1.28 3.41 -27.86
C MET A 170 2.43 3.65 -26.88
N MET A 171 3.35 2.69 -26.77
CA MET A 171 4.50 2.76 -25.87
C MET A 171 5.78 2.45 -26.64
N ALA A 172 6.77 3.34 -26.54
CA ALA A 172 8.03 3.25 -27.28
C ALA A 172 9.25 3.55 -26.40
N ARG A 173 10.44 3.45 -26.99
CA ARG A 173 11.75 3.64 -26.34
C ARG A 173 11.88 2.75 -25.10
N ASN A 174 12.19 3.30 -23.92
CA ASN A 174 12.38 2.55 -22.68
C ASN A 174 11.20 2.76 -21.71
N SER A 175 10.00 3.05 -22.22
CA SER A 175 8.85 3.30 -21.34
C SER A 175 8.50 2.06 -20.53
N LYS A 176 8.19 2.27 -19.24
CA LYS A 176 7.79 1.23 -18.27
C LYS A 176 6.51 1.66 -17.55
N ALA A 177 5.47 1.93 -18.33
CA ALA A 177 4.17 2.31 -17.79
C ALA A 177 3.53 1.16 -17.00
N GLU A 178 2.70 1.52 -16.02
CA GLU A 178 1.76 0.61 -15.36
C GLU A 178 0.38 0.80 -15.98
N VAL A 179 -0.09 -0.20 -16.72
CA VAL A 179 -1.35 -0.14 -17.47
C VAL A 179 -2.34 -1.08 -16.79
N LEU A 180 -3.22 -0.54 -15.96
CA LEU A 180 -4.07 -1.31 -15.05
C LEU A 180 -5.56 -1.00 -15.26
N ARG A 181 -6.39 -2.04 -15.40
CA ARG A 181 -7.87 -1.94 -15.40
C ARG A 181 -8.49 -1.00 -16.43
N ASN A 182 -7.78 -0.77 -17.53
CA ASN A 182 -8.30 0.02 -18.63
C ASN A 182 -9.17 -0.84 -19.55
N VAL A 183 -10.06 -0.17 -20.28
CA VAL A 183 -10.86 -0.78 -21.34
C VAL A 183 -10.38 -0.24 -22.68
N PHE A 184 -9.95 -1.12 -23.57
CA PHE A 184 -9.57 -0.79 -24.95
C PHE A 184 -10.60 -1.39 -25.90
N GLN A 185 -11.34 -0.56 -26.63
CA GLN A 185 -12.38 -1.05 -27.53
C GLN A 185 -12.45 -0.32 -28.86
N LYS A 186 -12.75 -1.04 -29.93
CA LYS A 186 -13.00 -0.45 -31.27
C LYS A 186 -11.83 0.37 -31.81
N ASN A 187 -10.59 0.02 -31.46
CA ASN A 187 -9.38 0.59 -32.04
C ASN A 187 -8.79 -0.40 -33.06
N PRO A 188 -8.04 0.04 -34.08
CA PRO A 188 -7.27 -0.89 -34.91
C PRO A 188 -6.26 -1.69 -34.06
N LEU A 189 -5.54 -1.03 -33.16
CA LEU A 189 -4.75 -1.69 -32.12
C LEU A 189 -5.25 -1.25 -30.74
N GLY A 190 -5.52 -2.18 -29.82
CA GLY A 190 -5.80 -1.81 -28.43
C GLY A 190 -4.58 -1.15 -27.81
N ILE A 191 -3.48 -1.91 -27.72
CA ILE A 191 -2.18 -1.48 -27.22
C ILE A 191 -1.10 -1.84 -28.25
N ALA A 192 -0.21 -0.88 -28.54
CA ALA A 192 0.97 -1.09 -29.37
C ALA A 192 2.25 -0.82 -28.57
N ILE A 193 3.23 -1.72 -28.64
CA ILE A 193 4.49 -1.65 -27.88
C ILE A 193 5.66 -1.91 -28.81
N THR A 194 6.69 -1.07 -28.71
CA THR A 194 7.85 -1.12 -29.60
C THR A 194 9.15 -0.73 -28.90
N ASP A 195 10.25 -0.77 -29.65
CA ASP A 195 11.63 -0.54 -29.19
C ASP A 195 11.97 -1.41 -27.97
N PHE A 196 12.33 -0.83 -26.82
CA PHE A 196 12.72 -1.54 -25.60
C PHE A 196 11.68 -1.37 -24.47
N ALA A 197 10.45 -0.98 -24.82
CA ALA A 197 9.43 -0.70 -23.83
C ALA A 197 9.07 -1.98 -23.07
N ALA A 198 9.01 -1.88 -21.75
CA ALA A 198 8.79 -3.00 -20.85
C ALA A 198 7.73 -2.64 -19.77
N PRO A 199 6.49 -2.36 -20.19
CA PRO A 199 5.41 -2.02 -19.26
C PRO A 199 4.83 -3.24 -18.57
N LEU A 200 4.19 -3.01 -17.41
CA LEU A 200 3.25 -3.96 -16.82
C LEU A 200 1.86 -3.70 -17.40
N ILE A 201 1.25 -4.73 -17.98
CA ILE A 201 -0.11 -4.69 -18.51
C ILE A 201 -0.94 -5.71 -17.74
N ALA A 202 -1.78 -5.24 -16.83
CA ALA A 202 -2.56 -6.13 -16.00
C ALA A 202 -4.03 -5.74 -15.80
N ASN A 203 -4.89 -6.75 -15.72
CA ASN A 203 -6.32 -6.61 -15.44
C ASN A 203 -7.08 -5.71 -16.45
N ASN A 204 -6.56 -5.54 -17.66
CA ASN A 204 -7.22 -4.74 -18.68
C ASN A 204 -8.23 -5.59 -19.46
N LYS A 205 -9.26 -4.93 -20.00
CA LYS A 205 -10.20 -5.52 -20.96
C LYS A 205 -9.92 -4.98 -22.35
N LEU A 206 -9.60 -5.86 -23.29
CA LEU A 206 -9.36 -5.50 -24.69
C LEU A 206 -10.35 -6.24 -25.58
N SER A 207 -11.40 -5.53 -26.03
CA SER A 207 -12.45 -6.13 -26.85
C SER A 207 -12.82 -5.33 -28.09
N ASP A 208 -13.30 -6.00 -29.13
CA ASP A 208 -13.80 -5.35 -30.35
C ASP A 208 -12.76 -4.46 -31.06
N ASN A 209 -11.46 -4.64 -30.79
CA ASN A 209 -10.39 -4.03 -31.56
C ASN A 209 -10.11 -4.89 -32.81
N ARG A 210 -9.30 -4.41 -33.75
CA ARG A 210 -8.78 -5.30 -34.80
C ARG A 210 -7.79 -6.29 -34.17
N THR A 211 -6.69 -5.79 -33.62
CA THR A 211 -5.76 -6.58 -32.79
C THR A 211 -5.70 -6.00 -31.39
N ALA A 212 -5.76 -6.83 -30.36
CA ALA A 212 -5.78 -6.33 -28.98
C ALA A 212 -4.43 -5.75 -28.56
N ILE A 213 -3.35 -6.53 -28.71
CA ILE A 213 -1.99 -6.13 -28.34
C ILE A 213 -1.05 -6.48 -29.48
N ALA A 214 -0.24 -5.51 -29.92
CA ALA A 214 0.80 -5.73 -30.93
C ALA A 214 2.17 -5.31 -30.40
N LEU A 215 3.12 -6.24 -30.45
CA LEU A 215 4.50 -6.06 -30.01
C LEU A 215 5.44 -6.07 -31.22
N SER A 216 6.47 -5.24 -31.17
CA SER A 216 7.47 -5.14 -32.23
C SER A 216 8.85 -4.78 -31.67
N ARG A 217 9.89 -4.95 -32.49
CA ARG A 217 11.30 -4.67 -32.13
C ARG A 217 11.70 -5.47 -30.89
N ASP A 218 12.25 -4.88 -29.84
CA ASP A 218 12.79 -5.58 -28.67
C ASP A 218 11.88 -5.41 -27.43
N ALA A 219 10.58 -5.20 -27.63
CA ALA A 219 9.63 -4.94 -26.56
C ALA A 219 9.53 -6.13 -25.58
N ARG A 220 9.46 -5.84 -24.27
CA ARG A 220 9.43 -6.86 -23.20
C ARG A 220 8.35 -6.57 -22.16
N PRO A 221 7.06 -6.50 -22.55
CA PRO A 221 6.00 -6.26 -21.60
C PRO A 221 5.76 -7.48 -20.69
N VAL A 222 5.22 -7.24 -19.50
CA VAL A 222 4.70 -8.27 -18.61
C VAL A 222 3.18 -8.27 -18.69
N LEU A 223 2.58 -9.38 -19.09
CA LEU A 223 1.11 -9.49 -19.25
C LEU A 223 0.53 -10.37 -18.15
N ARG A 224 -0.37 -9.81 -17.32
CA ARG A 224 -1.04 -10.56 -16.25
C ARG A 224 -2.56 -10.34 -16.23
N ASN A 225 -3.35 -11.41 -16.15
CA ASN A 225 -4.79 -11.35 -15.89
C ASN A 225 -5.59 -10.42 -16.83
N ASN A 226 -5.16 -10.25 -18.08
CA ASN A 226 -5.91 -9.45 -19.04
C ASN A 226 -7.04 -10.27 -19.68
N LEU A 227 -8.18 -9.65 -19.89
CA LEU A 227 -9.31 -10.21 -20.62
C LEU A 227 -9.27 -9.70 -22.07
N ILE A 228 -8.85 -10.56 -22.98
CA ILE A 228 -8.66 -10.24 -24.40
C ILE A 228 -9.70 -11.04 -25.18
N VAL A 229 -10.77 -10.39 -25.62
CA VAL A 229 -11.93 -11.11 -26.19
C VAL A 229 -12.53 -10.41 -27.39
N LYS A 230 -13.05 -11.15 -28.37
CA LYS A 230 -13.86 -10.58 -29.49
C LYS A 230 -13.14 -9.53 -30.35
N ASN A 231 -11.82 -9.61 -30.48
CA ASN A 231 -11.07 -8.79 -31.43
C ASN A 231 -11.16 -9.37 -32.84
N SER A 232 -11.41 -8.51 -33.85
CA SER A 232 -11.82 -8.93 -35.19
C SER A 232 -10.71 -9.63 -35.99
N GLN A 233 -9.45 -9.39 -35.65
CA GLN A 233 -8.29 -10.10 -36.18
C GLN A 233 -7.67 -11.00 -35.10
N GLY A 234 -7.17 -10.45 -33.99
CA GLY A 234 -6.53 -11.31 -33.00
C GLY A 234 -6.22 -10.71 -31.64
N GLY A 235 -5.79 -11.57 -30.72
CA GLY A 235 -5.43 -11.21 -29.36
C GLY A 235 -4.04 -10.57 -29.29
N LEU A 236 -3.00 -11.38 -29.20
CA LEU A 236 -1.60 -10.94 -29.07
C LEU A 236 -0.81 -11.23 -30.36
N LEU A 237 -0.29 -10.18 -30.99
CA LEU A 237 0.67 -10.28 -32.09
C LEU A 237 2.07 -9.94 -31.59
N VAL A 238 3.02 -10.86 -31.72
CA VAL A 238 4.42 -10.68 -31.32
C VAL A 238 5.31 -10.70 -32.57
N ASN A 239 6.04 -9.62 -32.82
CA ASN A 239 6.87 -9.47 -34.02
C ASN A 239 8.26 -8.90 -33.67
N GLY A 240 9.22 -8.99 -34.60
CA GLY A 240 10.61 -8.59 -34.40
C GLY A 240 11.33 -9.52 -33.43
N ASN A 241 11.98 -8.93 -32.43
CA ASN A 241 12.66 -9.61 -31.32
C ASN A 241 11.87 -9.49 -30.01
N ALA A 242 10.57 -9.19 -30.08
CA ALA A 242 9.78 -8.90 -28.90
C ALA A 242 9.62 -10.17 -28.08
N MET A 243 9.74 -10.03 -26.76
CA MET A 243 9.75 -11.15 -25.83
C MET A 243 8.84 -10.80 -24.65
N PRO A 244 7.51 -10.92 -24.82
CA PRO A 244 6.59 -10.73 -23.71
C PRO A 244 6.81 -11.80 -22.65
N ASP A 245 6.70 -11.38 -21.40
CA ASP A 245 6.54 -12.30 -20.29
C ASP A 245 5.06 -12.74 -20.23
N LEU A 246 4.84 -13.99 -20.66
CA LEU A 246 3.56 -14.69 -20.63
C LEU A 246 3.52 -15.73 -19.50
N GLY A 247 4.25 -15.49 -18.42
CA GLY A 247 4.28 -16.29 -17.21
C GLY A 247 5.47 -17.22 -17.13
N SER A 248 5.71 -17.70 -15.93
CA SER A 248 6.68 -18.74 -15.61
C SER A 248 6.03 -19.85 -14.78
N ASN A 249 6.77 -20.92 -14.57
CA ASN A 249 6.31 -22.04 -13.75
C ASN A 249 5.94 -21.68 -12.30
N GLN A 250 6.49 -20.59 -11.74
CA GLN A 250 6.19 -20.09 -10.38
C GLN A 250 5.27 -18.86 -10.38
N ASP A 251 5.06 -18.23 -11.53
CA ASP A 251 4.24 -17.02 -11.70
C ASP A 251 3.38 -17.16 -12.96
N ALA A 252 2.23 -17.81 -12.81
CA ALA A 252 1.27 -18.04 -13.89
C ALA A 252 0.65 -16.72 -14.37
N ALA A 253 0.59 -16.50 -15.68
CA ALA A 253 0.21 -15.20 -16.21
C ALA A 253 -1.30 -14.91 -16.19
N GLY A 254 -2.16 -15.93 -16.26
CA GLY A 254 -3.61 -15.77 -16.06
C GLY A 254 -4.36 -14.97 -17.15
N ASN A 255 -3.74 -14.69 -18.30
CA ASN A 255 -4.44 -13.97 -19.38
C ASN A 255 -5.46 -14.88 -20.07
N ILE A 256 -6.59 -14.31 -20.49
CA ILE A 256 -7.66 -15.02 -21.18
C ILE A 256 -7.82 -14.46 -22.59
N PHE A 257 -7.67 -15.33 -23.59
CA PHE A 257 -7.85 -15.04 -25.01
C PHE A 257 -9.00 -15.87 -25.54
N ARG A 258 -10.05 -15.25 -26.10
CA ARG A 258 -11.22 -15.96 -26.63
C ARG A 258 -11.92 -15.19 -27.75
N ASP A 259 -12.64 -15.93 -28.59
CA ASP A 259 -13.55 -15.40 -29.61
C ASP A 259 -12.87 -14.45 -30.61
N HIS A 260 -11.62 -14.73 -30.97
CA HIS A 260 -10.88 -13.95 -31.96
C HIS A 260 -11.11 -14.42 -33.39
N GLY A 261 -11.03 -13.48 -34.35
CA GLY A 261 -11.29 -13.79 -35.76
C GLY A 261 -10.26 -14.72 -36.40
N GLU A 262 -8.96 -14.47 -36.17
CA GLU A 262 -7.88 -15.19 -36.86
C GLU A 262 -6.88 -15.88 -35.91
N PHE A 263 -6.56 -15.29 -34.76
CA PHE A 263 -5.60 -15.86 -33.81
C PHE A 263 -5.78 -15.33 -32.37
N ASP A 264 -5.46 -16.18 -31.41
CA ASP A 264 -5.34 -15.81 -30.00
C ASP A 264 -3.96 -15.23 -29.72
N LEU A 265 -2.93 -15.93 -30.18
CA LEU A 265 -1.54 -15.52 -30.10
C LEU A 265 -0.87 -15.84 -31.42
N TYR A 266 -0.28 -14.83 -32.05
CA TYR A 266 0.58 -15.01 -33.21
C TYR A 266 2.00 -14.57 -32.86
N ASN A 267 2.88 -15.56 -32.66
CA ASN A 267 4.32 -15.37 -32.59
C ASN A 267 4.93 -15.38 -34.00
N ALA A 268 5.21 -14.19 -34.53
CA ALA A 268 5.90 -14.00 -35.79
C ALA A 268 7.43 -13.88 -35.62
N THR A 269 7.95 -14.09 -34.41
CA THR A 269 9.41 -14.06 -34.14
C THR A 269 10.05 -15.41 -34.47
N SER A 270 11.38 -15.46 -34.50
CA SER A 270 12.15 -16.69 -34.66
C SER A 270 12.39 -17.44 -33.34
N VAL A 271 11.94 -16.90 -32.20
CA VAL A 271 12.19 -17.45 -30.86
C VAL A 271 10.89 -18.03 -30.33
N SER A 272 10.96 -19.25 -29.78
CA SER A 272 9.80 -19.86 -29.11
C SER A 272 9.42 -19.04 -27.87
N LEU A 273 8.13 -18.70 -27.75
CA LEU A 273 7.62 -18.04 -26.55
C LEU A 273 7.17 -19.09 -25.53
N VAL A 274 7.48 -18.85 -24.26
CA VAL A 274 6.95 -19.67 -23.17
C VAL A 274 5.62 -19.06 -22.71
N SER A 275 4.56 -19.86 -22.70
CA SER A 275 3.25 -19.46 -22.16
C SER A 275 2.89 -20.33 -20.97
N VAL A 276 2.71 -19.71 -19.80
CA VAL A 276 2.35 -20.38 -18.55
C VAL A 276 1.11 -19.76 -17.93
N GLY A 277 0.07 -20.57 -17.72
CA GLY A 277 -1.16 -20.13 -17.08
C GLY A 277 -2.07 -19.22 -17.92
N ASN A 278 -1.81 -19.10 -19.23
CA ASN A 278 -2.71 -18.38 -20.14
C ASN A 278 -3.75 -19.32 -20.73
N GLN A 279 -4.97 -18.82 -20.88
CA GLN A 279 -6.06 -19.51 -21.56
C GLN A 279 -6.08 -19.08 -23.02
N LEU A 280 -5.51 -19.93 -23.87
CA LEU A 280 -5.40 -19.76 -25.31
C LEU A 280 -6.10 -20.94 -25.99
N ASN A 281 -6.79 -20.72 -27.10
CA ASN A 281 -7.22 -21.78 -27.99
C ASN A 281 -5.99 -22.26 -28.80
N PRO A 282 -5.51 -23.50 -28.62
CA PRO A 282 -4.30 -23.98 -29.31
C PRO A 282 -4.40 -23.94 -30.83
N THR A 283 -5.61 -24.08 -31.39
CA THR A 283 -5.83 -24.00 -32.85
C THR A 283 -5.72 -22.58 -33.40
N GLN A 284 -5.83 -21.57 -32.52
CA GLN A 284 -5.67 -20.15 -32.84
C GLN A 284 -4.31 -19.61 -32.42
N VAL A 285 -3.38 -20.47 -32.00
CA VAL A 285 -1.98 -20.09 -31.80
C VAL A 285 -1.19 -20.31 -33.08
N LYS A 286 -0.49 -19.27 -33.53
CA LYS A 286 0.35 -19.26 -34.73
C LYS A 286 1.80 -18.99 -34.34
N GLY A 287 2.73 -19.74 -34.90
CA GLY A 287 4.16 -19.65 -34.57
C GLY A 287 4.58 -20.52 -33.39
N GLN A 288 5.86 -20.43 -33.02
CA GLN A 288 6.45 -21.30 -31.99
C GLN A 288 6.07 -20.82 -30.59
N VAL A 289 5.29 -21.62 -29.86
CA VAL A 289 4.91 -21.34 -28.46
C VAL A 289 5.02 -22.64 -27.66
N ASP A 290 5.83 -22.61 -26.62
CA ASP A 290 5.96 -23.68 -25.65
C ASP A 290 4.94 -23.46 -24.53
N PHE A 291 3.94 -24.33 -24.49
CA PHE A 291 2.98 -24.37 -23.39
C PHE A 291 3.59 -25.16 -22.26
N ILE A 292 4.04 -24.44 -21.24
CA ILE A 292 4.54 -25.06 -20.02
C ILE A 292 3.40 -25.04 -19.02
N ALA A 293 3.06 -26.20 -18.48
CA ALA A 293 2.21 -26.25 -17.30
C ALA A 293 2.92 -25.44 -16.21
N ALA A 294 2.19 -24.54 -15.54
CA ALA A 294 2.72 -23.97 -14.30
C ALA A 294 3.14 -25.13 -13.39
N ILE A 295 4.10 -24.94 -12.49
CA ILE A 295 4.22 -25.87 -11.36
C ILE A 295 2.92 -25.70 -10.58
N GLU A 296 1.94 -26.50 -10.96
CA GLU A 296 0.88 -26.89 -10.10
C GLU A 296 1.58 -27.65 -8.98
N ASP A 297 1.79 -26.99 -7.84
CA ASP A 297 1.39 -27.66 -6.61
C ASP A 297 0.05 -28.31 -6.95
N ASN A 298 -0.02 -29.63 -7.02
CA ASN A 298 -1.20 -30.36 -7.45
C ASN A 298 -2.42 -29.92 -6.60
N THR A 299 -3.12 -28.88 -7.04
CA THR A 299 -4.54 -28.71 -6.81
C THR A 299 -5.11 -28.94 -8.17
N GLY A 300 -5.59 -30.16 -8.37
CA GLY A 300 -6.12 -30.60 -9.64
C GLY A 300 -6.99 -29.52 -10.27
N GLN A 301 -6.90 -29.43 -11.58
CA GLN A 301 -7.90 -28.80 -12.42
C GLN A 301 -9.30 -29.11 -11.87
N ILE A 302 -9.85 -28.16 -11.10
CA ILE A 302 -11.28 -27.97 -11.11
C ILE A 302 -11.49 -27.32 -12.46
N SER A 303 -12.02 -28.07 -13.42
CA SER A 303 -12.81 -27.45 -14.47
C SER A 303 -13.77 -26.51 -13.76
N ILE A 304 -13.54 -25.20 -13.82
CA ILE A 304 -14.47 -24.23 -13.25
C ILE A 304 -15.70 -24.23 -14.16
N ASN A 305 -16.54 -25.23 -13.95
CA ASN A 305 -17.97 -25.12 -14.14
C ASN A 305 -18.41 -24.19 -13.01
N THR A 306 -18.43 -22.88 -13.29
CA THR A 306 -18.89 -21.91 -12.29
C THR A 306 -20.27 -22.33 -11.83
N SER A 307 -20.43 -22.66 -10.54
CA SER A 307 -21.73 -23.08 -10.02
C SER A 307 -22.75 -21.93 -10.01
N PHE A 308 -22.26 -20.69 -10.18
CA PHE A 308 -23.06 -19.46 -10.16
C PHE A 308 -22.74 -18.61 -11.39
N ALA A 309 -23.77 -18.16 -12.10
CA ALA A 309 -23.63 -17.42 -13.35
C ALA A 309 -23.00 -16.02 -13.17
N ASP A 310 -23.17 -15.42 -12.00
CA ASP A 310 -22.71 -14.08 -11.63
C ASP A 310 -21.24 -14.03 -11.15
N LEU A 311 -20.53 -15.16 -11.15
CA LEU A 311 -19.10 -15.22 -10.86
C LEU A 311 -18.22 -15.20 -12.11
N LEU A 312 -18.80 -15.19 -13.31
CA LEU A 312 -18.02 -15.22 -14.54
C LEU A 312 -17.22 -13.92 -14.72
N GLY A 313 -15.89 -14.01 -14.62
CA GLY A 313 -14.98 -12.86 -14.71
C GLY A 313 -14.90 -12.01 -13.44
N HIS A 314 -15.52 -12.44 -12.33
CA HIS A 314 -15.44 -11.73 -11.06
C HIS A 314 -14.09 -11.98 -10.35
N TRP A 315 -13.52 -10.97 -9.70
CA TRP A 315 -12.17 -11.05 -9.10
C TRP A 315 -12.06 -12.08 -7.97
N ALA A 316 -13.17 -12.32 -7.27
CA ALA A 316 -13.24 -13.22 -6.12
C ALA A 316 -13.60 -14.68 -6.46
N THR A 317 -13.79 -15.02 -7.73
CA THR A 317 -14.35 -16.32 -8.15
C THR A 317 -13.58 -17.50 -7.58
N ALA A 318 -12.25 -17.48 -7.63
CA ALA A 318 -11.42 -18.55 -7.10
C ALA A 318 -11.60 -18.74 -5.59
N PHE A 319 -11.62 -17.63 -4.81
CA PHE A 319 -11.84 -17.69 -3.36
C PHE A 319 -13.23 -18.24 -3.03
N ILE A 320 -14.25 -17.78 -3.75
CA ILE A 320 -15.64 -18.18 -3.55
C ILE A 320 -15.81 -19.67 -3.86
N GLU A 321 -15.35 -20.15 -5.00
CA GLU A 321 -15.50 -21.55 -5.40
C GLU A 321 -14.71 -22.49 -4.51
N ALA A 322 -13.52 -22.08 -4.05
CA ALA A 322 -12.74 -22.87 -3.11
C ALA A 322 -13.47 -23.02 -1.76
N LEU A 323 -14.15 -21.98 -1.27
CA LEU A 323 -14.98 -22.07 -0.07
C LEU A 323 -16.29 -22.84 -0.30
N VAL A 324 -16.90 -22.75 -1.49
CA VAL A 324 -18.12 -23.51 -1.86
C VAL A 324 -17.82 -25.00 -1.94
N SER A 325 -16.72 -25.39 -2.59
CA SER A 325 -16.30 -26.80 -2.70
C SER A 325 -15.97 -27.43 -1.34
N LYS A 326 -15.50 -26.61 -0.37
CA LYS A 326 -15.34 -27.02 1.04
C LYS A 326 -16.66 -27.04 1.83
N GLY A 327 -17.76 -26.60 1.22
CA GLY A 327 -19.04 -26.43 1.86
C GLY A 327 -19.07 -25.31 2.92
N ALA A 328 -18.05 -24.45 2.98
CA ALA A 328 -17.94 -23.37 3.97
C ALA A 328 -18.92 -22.23 3.68
N ILE A 329 -19.18 -21.96 2.40
CA ILE A 329 -20.17 -20.99 1.93
C ILE A 329 -21.08 -21.61 0.86
N SER A 330 -22.17 -20.91 0.54
CA SER A 330 -23.16 -21.31 -0.45
C SER A 330 -23.80 -20.08 -1.09
N GLY A 331 -24.31 -20.23 -2.31
CA GLY A 331 -25.09 -19.20 -3.00
C GLY A 331 -26.57 -19.23 -2.63
N PHE A 332 -27.37 -18.48 -3.38
CA PHE A 332 -28.80 -18.34 -3.21
C PHE A 332 -29.58 -19.41 -3.98
N PRO A 333 -30.85 -19.68 -3.59
CA PRO A 333 -31.70 -20.65 -4.28
C PRO A 333 -31.96 -20.32 -5.77
N ASP A 334 -31.75 -19.07 -6.18
CA ASP A 334 -31.90 -18.61 -7.56
C ASP A 334 -30.68 -18.94 -8.45
N GLY A 335 -29.66 -19.60 -7.90
CA GLY A 335 -28.45 -19.98 -8.65
C GLY A 335 -27.40 -18.87 -8.76
N THR A 336 -27.53 -17.79 -7.99
CA THR A 336 -26.52 -16.71 -7.90
C THR A 336 -25.69 -16.80 -6.62
N PHE A 337 -24.52 -16.17 -6.59
CA PHE A 337 -23.77 -15.95 -5.36
C PHE A 337 -23.98 -14.55 -4.78
N ALA A 338 -24.34 -13.56 -5.60
CA ALA A 338 -24.38 -12.12 -5.35
C ALA A 338 -23.07 -11.59 -4.71
N PRO A 339 -21.93 -11.65 -5.43
CA PRO A 339 -20.61 -11.33 -4.87
C PRO A 339 -20.49 -9.89 -4.34
N ASP A 340 -21.13 -8.93 -5.01
CA ASP A 340 -21.06 -7.49 -4.66
C ASP A 340 -22.09 -7.06 -3.61
N ALA A 341 -23.00 -7.95 -3.21
CA ALA A 341 -23.99 -7.62 -2.19
C ALA A 341 -23.35 -7.55 -0.79
N PRO A 342 -23.80 -6.62 0.07
CA PRO A 342 -23.35 -6.57 1.46
C PRO A 342 -23.81 -7.81 2.23
N ILE A 343 -23.14 -8.09 3.35
CA ILE A 343 -23.45 -9.24 4.20
C ILE A 343 -23.89 -8.81 5.61
N THR A 344 -24.94 -9.47 6.10
CA THR A 344 -25.46 -9.26 7.46
C THR A 344 -24.61 -9.94 8.52
N ARG A 345 -24.71 -9.46 9.77
CA ARG A 345 -24.03 -10.04 10.94
C ARG A 345 -24.40 -11.50 11.20
N ALA A 346 -25.65 -11.88 10.98
CA ALA A 346 -26.07 -13.27 11.10
C ALA A 346 -25.44 -14.17 10.01
N GLN A 347 -25.44 -13.71 8.75
CA GLN A 347 -24.82 -14.46 7.65
C GLN A 347 -23.31 -14.63 7.85
N TYR A 348 -22.62 -13.55 8.25
CA TYR A 348 -21.20 -13.61 8.56
C TYR A 348 -20.89 -14.60 9.68
N ALA A 349 -21.62 -14.57 10.80
CA ALA A 349 -21.42 -15.50 11.91
C ALA A 349 -21.67 -16.96 11.50
N ALA A 350 -22.69 -17.22 10.67
CA ALA A 350 -22.95 -18.55 10.11
C ALA A 350 -21.77 -19.06 9.27
N ILE A 351 -21.21 -18.21 8.41
CA ILE A 351 -20.04 -18.56 7.60
C ILE A 351 -18.83 -18.85 8.50
N ILE A 352 -18.53 -17.98 9.47
CA ILE A 352 -17.40 -18.17 10.39
C ILE A 352 -17.52 -19.46 11.19
N ALA A 353 -18.68 -19.70 11.81
CA ALA A 353 -18.92 -20.90 12.60
C ALA A 353 -18.76 -22.17 11.76
N LYS A 354 -19.26 -22.17 10.53
CA LYS A 354 -19.14 -23.30 9.61
C LYS A 354 -17.70 -23.49 9.13
N THR A 355 -17.03 -22.42 8.74
CA THR A 355 -15.68 -22.45 8.18
C THR A 355 -14.66 -22.97 9.21
N PHE A 356 -14.70 -22.45 10.43
CA PHE A 356 -13.76 -22.82 11.49
C PHE A 356 -14.28 -23.95 12.39
N GLN A 357 -15.38 -24.60 12.01
CA GLN A 357 -15.98 -25.73 12.73
C GLN A 357 -16.16 -25.44 14.23
N LEU A 358 -16.67 -24.25 14.53
CA LEU A 358 -16.78 -23.77 15.91
C LEU A 358 -17.85 -24.57 16.67
N SER A 359 -17.46 -25.18 17.78
CA SER A 359 -18.38 -25.93 18.64
C SER A 359 -19.38 -25.01 19.33
N ALA A 360 -20.67 -25.32 19.21
CA ALA A 360 -21.72 -24.64 19.96
C ALA A 360 -21.65 -25.06 21.44
N SER A 361 -21.53 -24.10 22.34
CA SER A 361 -21.68 -24.32 23.79
C SER A 361 -23.16 -24.30 24.18
N ASN A 362 -23.54 -25.16 25.14
CA ASN A 362 -24.88 -25.18 25.74
C ASN A 362 -25.14 -24.00 26.71
N LYS A 363 -24.36 -22.91 26.63
CA LYS A 363 -24.50 -21.75 27.52
C LYS A 363 -25.65 -20.84 27.09
N VAL A 364 -26.26 -20.23 28.12
CA VAL A 364 -27.44 -19.36 28.03
C VAL A 364 -27.24 -18.23 27.02
N ASN A 365 -28.32 -17.94 26.28
CA ASN A 365 -28.44 -16.85 25.32
C ASN A 365 -27.90 -15.52 25.88
N LYS A 366 -26.83 -15.00 25.27
CA LYS A 366 -26.17 -13.74 25.68
C LYS A 366 -26.77 -12.48 25.05
N PHE A 367 -27.57 -12.61 23.99
CA PHE A 367 -28.04 -11.47 23.21
C PHE A 367 -29.57 -11.38 23.29
N SER A 368 -30.07 -10.22 23.72
CA SER A 368 -31.50 -10.01 23.98
C SER A 368 -32.38 -10.07 22.72
N ASP A 369 -31.81 -9.82 21.55
CA ASP A 369 -32.49 -9.74 20.25
C ASP A 369 -32.27 -10.97 19.36
N VAL A 370 -31.57 -12.01 19.84
CA VAL A 370 -31.38 -13.28 19.14
C VAL A 370 -32.22 -14.33 19.84
N LYS A 371 -33.34 -14.75 19.25
CA LYS A 371 -34.15 -15.83 19.81
C LYS A 371 -33.46 -17.17 19.66
N SER A 372 -33.72 -18.11 20.58
CA SER A 372 -33.10 -19.45 20.56
C SER A 372 -33.44 -20.27 19.31
N ASP A 373 -34.58 -19.99 18.68
CA ASP A 373 -35.06 -20.60 17.43
C ASP A 373 -34.66 -19.84 16.17
N PHE A 374 -33.92 -18.72 16.28
CA PHE A 374 -33.41 -17.99 15.12
C PHE A 374 -32.38 -18.86 14.37
N TRP A 375 -32.49 -18.93 13.04
CA TRP A 375 -31.71 -19.86 12.22
C TRP A 375 -30.19 -19.77 12.41
N ALA A 376 -29.66 -18.57 12.72
CA ALA A 376 -28.23 -18.35 12.96
C ALA A 376 -27.86 -18.32 14.46
N ALA A 377 -28.80 -18.55 15.38
CA ALA A 377 -28.57 -18.38 16.82
C ALA A 377 -27.34 -19.16 17.31
N SER A 378 -27.29 -20.46 17.00
CA SER A 378 -26.17 -21.34 17.36
C SER A 378 -24.82 -20.83 16.81
N ALA A 379 -24.80 -20.43 15.54
CA ALA A 379 -23.59 -19.91 14.91
C ALA A 379 -23.14 -18.56 15.49
N ILE A 380 -24.08 -17.66 15.79
CA ILE A 380 -23.82 -16.38 16.45
C ILE A 380 -23.18 -16.61 17.81
N PHE A 381 -23.70 -17.54 18.61
CA PHE A 381 -23.13 -17.86 19.92
C PHE A 381 -21.74 -18.49 19.81
N ALA A 382 -21.56 -19.47 18.92
CA ALA A 382 -20.27 -20.11 18.71
C ALA A 382 -19.20 -19.10 18.26
N ALA A 383 -19.52 -18.24 17.28
CA ALA A 383 -18.61 -17.20 16.82
C ALA A 383 -18.30 -16.16 17.91
N ALA A 384 -19.29 -15.81 18.75
CA ALA A 384 -19.09 -14.87 19.85
C ALA A 384 -18.22 -15.43 20.97
N GLU A 385 -18.42 -16.70 21.35
CA GLU A 385 -17.62 -17.35 22.39
C GLU A 385 -16.17 -17.58 21.98
N ASN A 386 -15.92 -17.80 20.69
CA ASN A 386 -14.58 -17.95 20.14
C ASN A 386 -13.92 -16.60 19.78
N GLY A 387 -14.57 -15.47 20.09
CA GLY A 387 -13.97 -14.14 19.96
C GLY A 387 -13.96 -13.57 18.53
N PHE A 388 -14.67 -14.20 17.59
CA PHE A 388 -14.82 -13.65 16.24
C PHE A 388 -15.77 -12.44 16.26
N VAL A 389 -16.94 -12.55 16.88
CA VAL A 389 -17.93 -11.47 16.88
C VAL A 389 -18.26 -11.00 18.28
N SER A 390 -18.67 -9.74 18.43
CA SER A 390 -19.15 -9.18 19.68
C SER A 390 -20.53 -8.53 19.49
N GLY A 391 -21.31 -8.47 20.58
CA GLY A 391 -22.54 -7.70 20.63
C GLY A 391 -22.28 -6.22 20.92
N PHE A 392 -23.37 -5.45 20.97
CA PHE A 392 -23.36 -4.03 21.31
C PHE A 392 -23.45 -3.84 22.84
N PRO A 393 -23.04 -2.67 23.37
CA PRO A 393 -23.10 -2.39 24.81
C PRO A 393 -24.49 -2.50 25.44
N ASP A 394 -25.55 -2.40 24.63
CA ASP A 394 -26.96 -2.55 25.03
C ASP A 394 -27.41 -4.03 25.18
N GLY A 395 -26.50 -4.98 24.99
CA GLY A 395 -26.79 -6.41 25.08
C GLY A 395 -27.49 -6.99 23.83
N THR A 396 -27.50 -6.27 22.71
CA THR A 396 -28.02 -6.76 21.41
C THR A 396 -26.89 -7.27 20.50
N PHE A 397 -27.22 -8.15 19.55
CA PHE A 397 -26.33 -8.60 18.48
C PHE A 397 -26.61 -7.89 17.15
N ARG A 398 -27.85 -7.48 16.89
CA ARG A 398 -28.36 -6.87 15.64
C ARG A 398 -28.10 -7.74 14.41
N PRO A 399 -28.73 -8.94 14.33
CA PRO A 399 -28.42 -9.96 13.31
C PRO A 399 -28.65 -9.50 11.86
N ALA A 400 -29.60 -8.59 11.63
CA ALA A 400 -29.93 -8.08 10.30
C ALA A 400 -29.08 -6.88 9.84
N LEU A 401 -28.24 -6.32 10.71
CA LEU A 401 -27.38 -5.20 10.36
C LEU A 401 -26.18 -5.70 9.52
N ASN A 402 -25.79 -4.92 8.50
CA ASN A 402 -24.60 -5.22 7.69
C ASN A 402 -23.30 -5.06 8.48
N LEU A 403 -22.27 -5.85 8.14
CA LEU A 403 -20.92 -5.60 8.63
C LEU A 403 -20.22 -4.54 7.78
N THR A 404 -19.43 -3.71 8.43
CA THR A 404 -18.39 -2.92 7.76
C THR A 404 -17.14 -3.76 7.49
N LYS A 405 -16.35 -3.36 6.49
CA LYS A 405 -15.07 -4.01 6.15
C LYS A 405 -14.12 -4.07 7.34
N ILE A 406 -14.02 -2.98 8.11
CA ILE A 406 -13.18 -2.95 9.31
C ILE A 406 -13.65 -3.92 10.39
N GLN A 407 -14.97 -4.10 10.56
CA GLN A 407 -15.50 -5.04 11.55
C GLN A 407 -15.18 -6.49 11.18
N ALA A 408 -15.23 -6.85 9.90
CA ALA A 408 -14.86 -8.19 9.44
C ALA A 408 -13.35 -8.46 9.62
N ILE A 409 -12.49 -7.48 9.35
CA ILE A 409 -11.03 -7.60 9.57
C ILE A 409 -10.71 -7.80 11.05
N VAL A 410 -11.28 -6.94 11.91
CA VAL A 410 -11.11 -7.05 13.37
C VAL A 410 -11.62 -8.40 13.87
N SER A 411 -12.74 -8.86 13.33
CA SER A 411 -13.34 -10.15 13.69
C SER A 411 -12.39 -11.33 13.43
N ILE A 412 -11.80 -11.42 12.24
CA ILE A 412 -10.86 -12.49 11.89
C ILE A 412 -9.59 -12.42 12.75
N VAL A 413 -9.00 -11.23 12.89
CA VAL A 413 -7.77 -11.05 13.67
C VAL A 413 -7.98 -11.47 15.13
N ASN A 414 -9.09 -11.06 15.74
CA ASN A 414 -9.40 -11.41 17.12
C ASN A 414 -9.73 -12.90 17.29
N GLY A 415 -10.60 -13.45 16.42
CA GLY A 415 -11.03 -14.85 16.49
C GLY A 415 -9.87 -15.83 16.29
N LEU A 416 -8.96 -15.52 15.37
CA LEU A 416 -7.74 -16.30 15.14
C LEU A 416 -6.59 -15.95 16.08
N LYS A 417 -6.80 -15.00 17.01
CA LYS A 417 -5.79 -14.53 17.98
C LYS A 417 -4.48 -14.11 17.32
N LEU A 418 -4.57 -13.50 16.14
CA LEU A 418 -3.42 -13.02 15.39
C LEU A 418 -2.85 -11.78 16.09
N SER A 419 -1.52 -11.68 16.11
CA SER A 419 -0.81 -10.60 16.80
C SER A 419 0.44 -10.18 16.01
N GLN A 420 1.20 -9.22 16.56
CA GLN A 420 2.44 -8.69 15.98
C GLN A 420 2.22 -7.92 14.66
N GLY A 421 1.32 -6.94 14.67
CA GLY A 421 1.10 -6.06 13.52
C GLY A 421 2.03 -4.85 13.58
N ASN A 422 2.73 -4.57 12.49
CA ASN A 422 3.53 -3.36 12.31
C ASN A 422 2.61 -2.20 11.88
N PRO A 423 2.34 -1.19 12.74
CA PRO A 423 1.45 -0.09 12.41
C PRO A 423 1.94 0.77 11.24
N ASN A 424 3.24 0.72 10.91
CA ASN A 424 3.76 1.43 9.75
C ASN A 424 3.21 0.86 8.44
N LEU A 425 2.77 -0.41 8.40
CA LEU A 425 2.13 -0.97 7.20
C LEU A 425 0.82 -0.27 6.85
N LEU A 426 0.23 0.49 7.79
CA LEU A 426 -0.96 1.28 7.50
C LEU A 426 -0.68 2.44 6.54
N THR A 427 0.59 2.84 6.33
CA THR A 427 0.95 3.83 5.32
C THR A 427 0.70 3.34 3.90
N LEU A 428 0.59 2.03 3.69
CA LEU A 428 0.19 1.42 2.43
C LEU A 428 -1.22 1.87 2.02
N TYR A 429 -2.08 2.22 2.99
CA TYR A 429 -3.44 2.65 2.70
C TYR A 429 -3.54 4.17 2.56
N ARG A 430 -4.05 4.62 1.41
CA ARG A 430 -4.31 6.04 1.12
C ARG A 430 -5.36 6.62 2.04
N ASP A 431 -6.35 5.81 2.39
CA ASP A 431 -7.48 6.16 3.26
C ASP A 431 -7.29 5.74 4.72
N ARG A 432 -6.04 5.47 5.15
CA ARG A 432 -5.72 5.06 6.53
C ARG A 432 -6.27 5.98 7.63
N ALA A 433 -6.51 7.25 7.32
CA ALA A 433 -7.13 8.20 8.23
C ALA A 433 -8.59 7.82 8.62
N GLN A 434 -9.26 7.00 7.81
CA GLN A 434 -10.59 6.47 8.09
C GLN A 434 -10.55 5.23 9.00
N ILE A 435 -9.38 4.65 9.28
CA ILE A 435 -9.24 3.50 10.16
C ILE A 435 -9.50 3.95 11.61
N PRO A 436 -10.53 3.43 12.29
CA PRO A 436 -10.75 3.74 13.69
C PRO A 436 -9.56 3.31 14.56
N SER A 437 -9.27 4.09 15.61
CA SER A 437 -8.13 3.83 16.51
C SER A 437 -8.17 2.42 17.13
N TYR A 438 -9.35 1.92 17.48
CA TYR A 438 -9.52 0.57 18.03
C TYR A 438 -9.14 -0.53 17.03
N ALA A 439 -9.19 -0.26 15.72
CA ALA A 439 -8.94 -1.23 14.67
C ALA A 439 -7.52 -1.11 14.07
N THR A 440 -6.76 -0.09 14.44
CA THR A 440 -5.41 0.20 13.91
C THR A 440 -4.50 -1.02 13.98
N ASN A 441 -4.39 -1.65 15.16
CA ASN A 441 -3.57 -2.85 15.34
C ASN A 441 -4.09 -4.04 14.52
N ALA A 442 -5.41 -4.23 14.45
CA ALA A 442 -5.99 -5.35 13.71
C ALA A 442 -5.73 -5.22 12.22
N VAL A 443 -5.86 -4.02 11.64
CA VAL A 443 -5.53 -3.80 10.22
C VAL A 443 -4.05 -4.02 9.97
N ALA A 444 -3.17 -3.54 10.86
CA ALA A 444 -1.73 -3.76 10.73
C ALA A 444 -1.37 -5.25 10.73
N VAL A 445 -1.92 -6.02 11.68
CA VAL A 445 -1.77 -7.48 11.74
C VAL A 445 -2.29 -8.12 10.45
N ALA A 446 -3.50 -7.78 10.03
CA ALA A 446 -4.12 -8.36 8.85
C ALA A 446 -3.31 -8.08 7.56
N THR A 447 -2.78 -6.87 7.43
CA THR A 447 -1.92 -6.46 6.31
C THR A 447 -0.62 -7.26 6.30
N GLN A 448 0.05 -7.32 7.45
CA GLN A 448 1.30 -8.07 7.61
C GLN A 448 1.14 -9.57 7.33
N LYS A 449 -0.04 -10.09 7.66
CA LYS A 449 -0.40 -11.49 7.46
C LYS A 449 -0.99 -11.76 6.08
N GLN A 450 -1.01 -10.78 5.17
CA GLN A 450 -1.58 -10.91 3.82
C GLN A 450 -3.06 -11.37 3.84
N LEU A 451 -3.81 -11.02 4.90
CA LEU A 451 -5.24 -11.29 5.01
C LEU A 451 -6.09 -10.33 4.17
N ILE A 452 -5.60 -9.11 3.98
CA ILE A 452 -6.35 -8.08 3.30
C ILE A 452 -6.31 -8.34 1.80
N VAL A 453 -7.48 -8.41 1.19
CA VAL A 453 -7.66 -8.45 -0.26
C VAL A 453 -8.46 -7.21 -0.65
N ASN A 454 -7.81 -6.27 -1.33
CA ASN A 454 -8.40 -4.99 -1.69
C ASN A 454 -8.57 -4.94 -3.21
N TYR A 455 -9.82 -4.98 -3.64
CA TYR A 455 -10.22 -4.82 -5.03
C TYR A 455 -10.92 -3.47 -5.21
N PRO A 456 -10.62 -2.73 -6.28
CA PRO A 456 -9.63 -3.03 -7.32
C PRO A 456 -8.21 -2.56 -7.01
N ASP A 457 -8.03 -1.73 -5.97
CA ASP A 457 -6.78 -1.05 -5.61
C ASP A 457 -6.28 -1.54 -4.26
N THR A 458 -5.08 -2.15 -4.23
CA THR A 458 -4.49 -2.71 -3.02
C THR A 458 -4.22 -1.67 -1.93
N GLU A 459 -4.03 -0.40 -2.32
CA GLU A 459 -3.75 0.73 -1.44
C GLU A 459 -5.02 1.43 -0.90
N GLN A 460 -6.21 0.95 -1.26
CA GLN A 460 -7.49 1.54 -0.85
C GLN A 460 -8.27 0.55 0.03
N LEU A 461 -8.34 0.81 1.35
CA LEU A 461 -8.94 -0.15 2.28
C LEU A 461 -10.47 -0.05 2.35
N GLU A 462 -11.02 1.15 2.31
CA GLU A 462 -12.42 1.51 2.52
C GLU A 462 -13.00 0.95 3.84
N PRO A 463 -12.41 1.29 5.00
CA PRO A 463 -12.69 0.57 6.25
C PRO A 463 -14.13 0.73 6.76
N LEU A 464 -14.79 1.86 6.48
CA LEU A 464 -16.09 2.21 7.06
C LEU A 464 -17.31 1.79 6.22
N ARG A 465 -17.12 1.31 4.99
CA ARG A 465 -18.25 0.85 4.16
C ARG A 465 -18.66 -0.57 4.51
N ASP A 466 -19.88 -0.93 4.12
CA ASP A 466 -20.36 -2.30 4.19
C ASP A 466 -19.44 -3.23 3.37
N ILE A 467 -19.08 -4.37 3.96
CA ILE A 467 -18.25 -5.39 3.30
C ILE A 467 -19.12 -6.27 2.40
N THR A 468 -18.61 -6.59 1.21
CA THR A 468 -19.32 -7.45 0.27
C THR A 468 -19.11 -8.93 0.58
N ARG A 469 -19.98 -9.79 0.05
CA ARG A 469 -19.85 -11.25 0.15
C ARG A 469 -18.56 -11.77 -0.48
N ALA A 470 -18.13 -11.17 -1.59
CA ALA A 470 -16.86 -11.49 -2.24
C ALA A 470 -15.65 -11.16 -1.35
N GLU A 471 -15.65 -9.98 -0.72
CA GLU A 471 -14.56 -9.58 0.18
C GLU A 471 -14.51 -10.46 1.44
N VAL A 472 -15.66 -10.85 1.99
CA VAL A 472 -15.71 -11.82 3.08
C VAL A 472 -15.17 -13.18 2.63
N ALA A 473 -15.51 -13.66 1.44
CA ALA A 473 -14.99 -14.91 0.92
C ALA A 473 -13.45 -14.87 0.77
N ALA A 474 -12.92 -13.78 0.21
CA ALA A 474 -11.48 -13.59 0.06
C ALA A 474 -10.77 -13.51 1.43
N LEU A 475 -11.29 -12.70 2.35
CA LEU A 475 -10.75 -12.56 3.71
C LEU A 475 -10.74 -13.88 4.47
N ILE A 476 -11.82 -14.66 4.37
CA ILE A 476 -11.94 -15.97 5.03
C ILE A 476 -11.00 -16.99 4.38
N TYR A 477 -10.90 -17.01 3.05
CA TYR A 477 -9.97 -17.91 2.39
C TYR A 477 -8.52 -17.62 2.79
N GLN A 478 -8.10 -16.36 2.77
CA GLN A 478 -6.78 -15.96 3.24
C GLN A 478 -6.54 -16.36 4.70
N SER A 479 -7.59 -16.30 5.54
CA SER A 479 -7.47 -16.73 6.93
C SER A 479 -7.20 -18.24 7.07
N LEU A 480 -7.77 -19.07 6.18
CA LEU A 480 -7.51 -20.52 6.15
C LEU A 480 -6.12 -20.87 5.62
N VAL A 481 -5.59 -20.09 4.66
CA VAL A 481 -4.20 -20.22 4.20
C VAL A 481 -3.25 -20.11 5.39
N ILE A 482 -3.54 -19.20 6.33
CA ILE A 482 -2.72 -18.94 7.51
C ILE A 482 -2.97 -19.94 8.63
N SER A 483 -4.23 -20.29 8.92
CA SER A 483 -4.57 -21.11 10.09
C SER A 483 -4.49 -22.62 9.84
N SER A 484 -4.61 -23.04 8.59
CA SER A 484 -4.87 -24.44 8.24
C SER A 484 -3.95 -24.97 7.14
N ASN A 485 -2.92 -24.19 6.76
CA ASN A 485 -1.98 -24.50 5.67
C ASN A 485 -2.70 -24.81 4.34
N GLU A 486 -3.86 -24.16 4.11
CA GLU A 486 -4.55 -24.24 2.83
C GLU A 486 -3.67 -23.67 1.73
N LYS A 487 -3.79 -24.23 0.52
CA LYS A 487 -3.02 -23.74 -0.60
C LYS A 487 -3.39 -22.29 -0.89
N ALA A 488 -2.38 -21.42 -1.01
CA ALA A 488 -2.62 -20.03 -1.37
C ALA A 488 -3.27 -19.93 -2.76
N ILE A 489 -4.30 -19.09 -2.89
CA ILE A 489 -4.85 -18.66 -4.17
C ILE A 489 -4.09 -17.41 -4.58
N ALA A 490 -3.43 -17.45 -5.74
CA ALA A 490 -2.77 -16.28 -6.29
C ALA A 490 -3.82 -15.23 -6.67
N SER A 491 -3.64 -14.00 -6.19
CA SER A 491 -4.50 -12.86 -6.53
C SER A 491 -3.69 -11.57 -6.47
N PRO A 492 -3.76 -10.70 -7.50
CA PRO A 492 -3.07 -9.41 -7.50
C PRO A 492 -3.69 -8.41 -6.51
N TYR A 493 -4.85 -8.74 -5.94
CA TYR A 493 -5.56 -7.91 -4.97
C TYR A 493 -5.20 -8.26 -3.53
N ILE A 494 -4.43 -9.33 -3.31
CA ILE A 494 -3.87 -9.61 -1.98
C ILE A 494 -2.87 -8.50 -1.68
N VAL A 495 -3.09 -7.82 -0.56
CA VAL A 495 -2.22 -6.77 -0.09
C VAL A 495 -0.95 -7.43 0.43
N THR A 496 0.10 -7.40 -0.39
CA THR A 496 1.43 -7.89 -0.06
C THR A 496 2.30 -6.71 0.36
N PRO A 497 2.50 -6.48 1.67
CA PRO A 497 3.46 -5.47 2.10
C PRO A 497 4.85 -5.91 1.65
N ASP A 498 5.58 -5.03 0.96
CA ASP A 498 6.99 -5.25 0.68
C ASP A 498 7.73 -5.18 2.02
N VAL A 499 8.05 -6.34 2.57
CA VAL A 499 8.62 -6.46 3.92
C VAL A 499 10.05 -5.89 3.97
N ASP A 500 10.65 -5.67 2.80
CA ASP A 500 11.97 -5.07 2.62
C ASP A 500 11.91 -3.53 2.56
N ASP A 501 10.71 -2.94 2.47
CA ASP A 501 10.52 -1.49 2.37
C ASP A 501 9.42 -1.01 3.33
N ILE A 502 9.76 -0.86 4.63
CA ILE A 502 9.30 0.24 5.53
C ILE A 502 10.04 0.11 6.90
N PRO A 503 10.54 1.21 7.52
CA PRO A 503 10.61 2.59 7.04
C PRO A 503 12.04 3.00 6.70
N SER A 504 12.26 3.50 5.48
CA SER A 504 13.30 4.51 5.25
C SER A 504 12.87 5.81 5.92
N PHE A 505 13.19 5.96 7.21
CA PHE A 505 13.20 7.29 7.83
C PHE A 505 14.09 8.19 6.96
N SER A 506 13.50 9.22 6.36
CA SER A 506 14.17 9.96 5.28
C SER A 506 15.44 10.67 5.76
N ASP A 507 15.49 10.98 7.05
CA ASP A 507 16.59 11.63 7.76
C ASP A 507 17.66 10.69 8.32
N LEU A 508 17.57 9.38 8.07
CA LEU A 508 18.60 8.43 8.52
C LEU A 508 19.67 8.11 7.49
N LYS A 509 19.47 8.42 6.21
CA LYS A 509 20.43 8.05 5.15
C LYS A 509 21.82 8.63 5.43
N GLY A 510 22.78 7.76 5.74
CA GLY A 510 24.16 8.15 6.06
C GLY A 510 24.37 8.64 7.50
N HIS A 511 23.35 8.54 8.36
CA HIS A 511 23.43 8.88 9.77
C HIS A 511 24.17 7.77 10.55
N TRP A 512 25.05 8.12 11.49
CA TRP A 512 25.91 7.14 12.18
C TRP A 512 25.14 6.06 12.97
N ALA A 513 23.93 6.40 13.43
CA ALA A 513 23.07 5.51 14.19
C ALA A 513 22.04 4.74 13.34
N GLU A 514 22.09 4.90 12.01
CA GLU A 514 21.10 4.35 11.08
C GLU A 514 20.82 2.86 11.32
N ALA A 515 21.88 2.03 11.39
CA ALA A 515 21.74 0.59 11.60
C ALA A 515 21.02 0.24 12.92
N PHE A 516 21.34 0.93 14.03
CA PHE A 516 20.69 0.69 15.32
C PHE A 516 19.22 1.08 15.32
N ILE A 517 18.91 2.25 14.76
CA ILE A 517 17.56 2.79 14.72
C ILE A 517 16.66 1.93 13.83
N ARG A 518 17.14 1.56 12.64
CA ARG A 518 16.42 0.65 11.73
C ARG A 518 16.18 -0.71 12.37
N ALA A 519 17.18 -1.28 13.05
CA ALA A 519 17.02 -2.56 13.72
C ALA A 519 15.96 -2.49 14.84
N LEU A 520 15.96 -1.45 15.67
CA LEU A 520 14.93 -1.25 16.69
C LEU A 520 13.53 -1.01 16.08
N ALA A 521 13.45 -0.30 14.95
CA ALA A 521 12.18 -0.06 14.25
C ALA A 521 11.63 -1.36 13.64
N ASN A 522 12.49 -2.18 13.04
CA ASN A 522 12.13 -3.50 12.51
C ASN A 522 11.65 -4.46 13.61
N MET A 523 12.19 -4.32 14.83
CA MET A 523 11.72 -5.07 16.00
C MET A 523 10.42 -4.51 16.61
N GLY A 524 9.87 -3.42 16.06
CA GLY A 524 8.68 -2.74 16.59
C GLY A 524 8.92 -2.04 17.94
N LEU A 525 10.19 -1.79 18.32
CA LEU A 525 10.56 -1.22 19.61
C LEU A 525 10.64 0.30 19.59
N THR A 526 10.81 0.89 18.41
CA THR A 526 10.82 2.34 18.22
C THR A 526 10.05 2.74 16.97
N GLN A 527 9.59 3.98 16.94
CA GLN A 527 8.82 4.55 15.83
C GLN A 527 9.30 5.97 15.54
N GLY A 528 9.15 6.38 14.28
CA GLY A 528 9.38 7.76 13.86
C GLY A 528 8.15 8.64 14.07
N PHE A 529 8.23 9.83 13.50
CA PHE A 529 7.17 10.83 13.53
C PHE A 529 6.29 10.70 12.28
N ALA A 530 5.11 11.31 12.34
CA ALA A 530 4.11 11.26 11.26
C ALA A 530 4.58 11.88 9.93
N ASP A 531 5.67 12.65 9.96
CA ASP A 531 6.33 13.26 8.80
C ASP A 531 7.32 12.32 8.09
N GLY A 532 7.47 11.07 8.57
CA GLY A 532 8.38 10.09 7.99
C GLY A 532 9.84 10.21 8.48
N ASN A 533 10.11 11.06 9.48
CA ASN A 533 11.46 11.23 10.06
C ASN A 533 11.62 10.53 11.41
N TYR A 534 12.85 10.17 11.78
CA TYR A 534 13.17 9.68 13.13
C TYR A 534 13.62 10.79 14.08
N GLN A 535 14.12 11.90 13.53
CA GLN A 535 14.77 13.03 14.20
C GLN A 535 15.93 12.57 15.11
N PRO A 536 16.95 11.87 14.58
CA PRO A 536 17.97 11.20 15.36
C PRO A 536 18.77 12.14 16.28
N ASP A 537 19.01 13.38 15.85
CA ASP A 537 19.82 14.35 16.59
C ASP A 537 19.04 15.18 17.62
N LYS A 538 17.71 15.00 17.71
CA LYS A 538 16.91 15.69 18.73
C LYS A 538 17.10 15.03 20.10
N PRO A 539 17.14 15.80 21.21
CA PRO A 539 17.09 15.25 22.56
C PRO A 539 15.86 14.36 22.79
N MET A 540 16.01 13.30 23.59
CA MET A 540 14.89 12.44 23.99
C MET A 540 14.35 12.84 25.36
N THR A 541 13.04 12.98 25.49
CA THR A 541 12.38 13.25 26.78
C THR A 541 12.40 12.02 27.69
N ARG A 542 12.31 12.24 29.01
CA ARG A 542 12.23 11.17 30.02
C ARG A 542 11.01 10.26 29.82
N ALA A 543 9.87 10.81 29.38
CA ALA A 543 8.69 10.01 29.05
C ALA A 543 8.91 9.11 27.82
N GLN A 544 9.52 9.64 26.75
CA GLN A 544 9.88 8.85 25.56
C GLN A 544 10.87 7.73 25.90
N TYR A 545 11.86 8.02 26.75
CA TYR A 545 12.81 7.02 27.21
C TYR A 545 12.13 5.89 28.01
N ALA A 546 11.24 6.24 28.96
CA ALA A 546 10.51 5.24 29.73
C ALA A 546 9.61 4.36 28.84
N ALA A 547 8.95 4.94 27.84
CA ALA A 547 8.18 4.21 26.84
C ALA A 547 9.04 3.21 26.05
N LEU A 548 10.19 3.66 25.55
CA LEU A 548 11.12 2.79 24.82
C LEU A 548 11.61 1.63 25.67
N VAL A 549 12.01 1.88 26.92
CA VAL A 549 12.47 0.84 27.84
C VAL A 549 11.37 -0.16 28.19
N ALA A 550 10.15 0.31 28.46
CA ALA A 550 9.02 -0.55 28.79
C ALA A 550 8.72 -1.54 27.65
N VAL A 551 8.74 -1.07 26.41
CA VAL A 551 8.51 -1.91 25.23
C VAL A 551 9.72 -2.80 24.93
N ALA A 552 10.94 -2.27 25.00
CA ALA A 552 12.16 -3.02 24.68
C ALA A 552 12.41 -4.18 25.65
N PHE A 553 12.24 -3.95 26.96
CA PHE A 553 12.64 -4.91 27.99
C PHE A 553 11.48 -5.60 28.71
N ASN A 554 10.25 -5.08 28.59
CA ASN A 554 9.05 -5.56 29.29
C ASN A 554 9.35 -6.01 30.75
N PRO A 555 9.92 -5.10 31.58
CA PRO A 555 10.49 -5.50 32.85
C PRO A 555 9.42 -5.93 33.86
N THR A 556 9.72 -6.97 34.62
CA THR A 556 8.86 -7.41 35.73
C THR A 556 8.97 -6.43 36.91
N PRO A 557 7.87 -6.16 37.63
CA PRO A 557 7.89 -5.26 38.79
C PRO A 557 8.83 -5.76 39.90
N LYS A 558 9.83 -4.96 40.28
CA LYS A 558 10.76 -5.20 41.40
C LYS A 558 10.41 -4.40 42.65
N ARG A 559 9.59 -3.35 42.51
CA ARG A 559 9.13 -2.46 43.57
C ARG A 559 7.72 -1.96 43.26
N PRO A 560 6.96 -1.49 44.28
CA PRO A 560 5.68 -0.84 44.05
C PRO A 560 5.82 0.30 43.05
N ALA A 561 4.82 0.44 42.19
CA ALA A 561 4.84 1.43 41.14
C ALA A 561 4.66 2.83 41.76
N PRO A 562 5.62 3.77 41.55
CA PRO A 562 5.58 5.07 42.19
C PRO A 562 4.48 5.96 41.60
N ASP A 563 3.78 6.68 42.48
CA ASP A 563 2.78 7.66 42.10
C ASP A 563 3.42 9.05 41.98
N PHE A 564 3.60 9.50 40.73
CA PHE A 564 4.23 10.78 40.40
C PHE A 564 3.18 11.88 40.27
N ILE A 565 3.35 12.97 41.02
CA ILE A 565 2.33 14.02 41.12
C ILE A 565 2.16 14.83 39.82
N ASP A 566 3.15 14.80 38.93
CA ASP A 566 3.19 15.53 37.66
C ASP A 566 2.94 14.62 36.45
N VAL A 567 2.48 13.37 36.68
CA VAL A 567 2.12 12.43 35.62
C VAL A 567 0.65 12.02 35.79
N PRO A 568 -0.29 12.72 35.12
CA PRO A 568 -1.69 12.35 35.11
C PRO A 568 -1.93 10.91 34.62
N LYS A 569 -2.98 10.24 35.09
CA LYS A 569 -3.30 8.85 34.72
C LYS A 569 -3.63 8.66 33.25
N ASP A 570 -4.12 9.72 32.61
CA ASP A 570 -4.43 9.81 31.18
C ASP A 570 -3.24 10.27 30.33
N PHE A 571 -2.08 10.54 30.95
CA PHE A 571 -0.86 10.84 30.22
C PHE A 571 -0.46 9.65 29.34
N TRP A 572 -0.12 9.90 28.07
CA TRP A 572 0.12 8.87 27.07
C TRP A 572 1.17 7.82 27.49
N ALA A 573 2.17 8.21 28.28
CA ALA A 573 3.22 7.31 28.77
C ALA A 573 2.95 6.77 30.19
N TYR A 574 1.79 7.02 30.79
CA TYR A 574 1.52 6.66 32.19
C TYR A 574 1.79 5.18 32.46
N GLN A 575 1.20 4.28 31.67
CA GLN A 575 1.39 2.84 31.87
C GLN A 575 2.85 2.41 31.65
N ALA A 576 3.49 2.91 30.60
CA ALA A 576 4.90 2.62 30.34
C ALA A 576 5.82 3.12 31.45
N LEU A 577 5.51 4.29 32.04
CA LEU A 577 6.21 4.83 33.19
C LEU A 577 6.07 3.93 34.41
N GLN A 578 4.87 3.42 34.69
CA GLN A 578 4.65 2.48 35.79
C GLN A 578 5.46 1.19 35.58
N ILE A 579 5.49 0.64 34.37
CA ILE A 579 6.27 -0.56 34.02
C ILE A 579 7.77 -0.30 34.19
N ALA A 580 8.30 0.75 33.56
CA ALA A 580 9.73 1.07 33.61
C ALA A 580 10.19 1.43 35.04
N ALA A 581 9.36 2.14 35.80
CA ALA A 581 9.69 2.57 37.15
C ALA A 581 9.64 1.42 38.15
N SER A 582 8.59 0.59 38.12
CA SER A 582 8.48 -0.61 38.95
C SER A 582 9.54 -1.65 38.60
N GLY A 583 9.94 -1.74 37.33
CA GLY A 583 11.04 -2.57 36.84
C GLY A 583 12.45 -2.08 37.21
N GLY A 584 12.57 -0.89 37.80
CA GLY A 584 13.84 -0.34 38.28
C GLY A 584 14.69 0.40 37.23
N PHE A 585 14.15 0.64 36.03
CA PHE A 585 14.87 1.38 34.99
C PHE A 585 14.85 2.88 35.22
N VAL A 586 13.70 3.45 35.62
CA VAL A 586 13.56 4.91 35.83
C VAL A 586 13.10 5.22 37.24
N SER A 587 13.46 6.39 37.75
CA SER A 587 13.02 6.91 39.06
C SER A 587 12.65 8.39 38.96
N GLY A 588 11.80 8.85 39.87
CA GLY A 588 11.47 10.27 40.04
C GLY A 588 12.46 11.00 40.96
N PHE A 589 12.15 12.24 41.25
CA PHE A 589 12.92 13.13 42.11
C PHE A 589 12.40 13.08 43.56
N SER A 590 13.16 13.66 44.48
CA SER A 590 12.81 13.71 45.92
C SER A 590 11.51 14.46 46.21
N ASP A 591 11.10 15.35 45.31
CA ASP A 591 9.84 16.12 45.35
C ASP A 591 8.61 15.33 44.82
N ARG A 592 8.77 14.01 44.58
CA ARG A 592 7.75 13.11 44.00
C ARG A 592 7.35 13.43 42.56
N THR A 593 8.12 14.23 41.84
CA THR A 593 7.92 14.46 40.39
C THR A 593 8.69 13.46 39.54
N PHE A 594 8.22 13.19 38.32
CA PHE A 594 8.96 12.44 37.30
C PHE A 594 9.60 13.36 36.26
N ARG A 595 9.01 14.52 35.98
CA ARG A 595 9.38 15.50 34.96
C ARG A 595 9.37 14.90 33.56
N PRO A 596 8.19 14.47 33.05
CA PRO A 596 8.08 13.67 31.83
C PRO A 596 8.61 14.38 30.56
N ASN A 597 8.51 15.71 30.50
CA ASN A 597 8.93 16.50 29.35
C ASN A 597 10.39 16.97 29.43
N GLN A 598 11.08 16.73 30.55
CA GLN A 598 12.51 17.04 30.65
C GLN A 598 13.31 16.03 29.84
N ASN A 599 14.36 16.48 29.15
CA ASN A 599 15.24 15.59 28.39
C ASN A 599 16.08 14.72 29.32
N VAL A 600 16.30 13.47 28.91
CA VAL A 600 17.14 12.53 29.67
C VAL A 600 18.61 12.84 29.41
N GLN A 601 19.43 12.81 30.46
CA GLN A 601 20.89 12.96 30.32
C GLN A 601 21.56 11.64 29.92
N ARG A 602 22.69 11.72 29.22
CA ARG A 602 23.42 10.54 28.74
C ARG A 602 23.81 9.60 29.87
N LEU A 603 24.32 10.14 30.98
CA LEU A 603 24.68 9.35 32.16
C LEU A 603 23.45 8.66 32.79
N GLN A 604 22.28 9.31 32.75
CA GLN A 604 21.05 8.73 33.28
C GLN A 604 20.59 7.51 32.48
N VAL A 605 20.77 7.53 31.15
CA VAL A 605 20.47 6.36 30.28
C VAL A 605 21.36 5.18 30.65
N ILE A 606 22.67 5.41 30.81
CA ILE A 606 23.64 4.36 31.16
C ILE A 606 23.30 3.72 32.52
N VAL A 607 23.12 4.56 33.54
CA VAL A 607 22.76 4.09 34.90
C VAL A 607 21.43 3.34 34.87
N SER A 608 20.46 3.84 34.12
CA SER A 608 19.14 3.23 33.96
C SER A 608 19.21 1.83 33.35
N LEU A 609 19.95 1.65 32.25
CA LEU A 609 20.07 0.36 31.58
C LEU A 609 20.79 -0.68 32.46
N VAL A 610 21.89 -0.30 33.12
CA VAL A 610 22.66 -1.19 34.01
C VAL A 610 21.81 -1.66 35.19
N ASN A 611 21.15 -0.71 35.87
CA ASN A 611 20.35 -1.02 37.05
C ASN A 611 19.06 -1.78 36.68
N GLY A 612 18.38 -1.34 35.63
CA GLY A 612 17.14 -1.94 35.15
C GLY A 612 17.32 -3.40 34.73
N LEU A 613 18.38 -3.69 33.99
CA LEU A 613 18.74 -5.04 33.55
C LEU A 613 19.43 -5.87 34.64
N ASN A 614 19.81 -5.26 35.77
CA ASN A 614 20.55 -5.93 36.83
C ASN A 614 21.82 -6.62 36.31
N LEU A 615 22.59 -5.89 35.49
CA LEU A 615 23.81 -6.42 34.88
C LEU A 615 24.87 -6.73 35.95
N PRO A 616 25.72 -7.75 35.76
CA PRO A 616 26.80 -8.06 36.69
C PRO A 616 27.70 -6.85 36.94
N ALA A 617 27.76 -6.40 38.19
CA ALA A 617 28.48 -5.18 38.55
C ALA A 617 29.99 -5.35 38.39
N ALA A 618 30.63 -4.43 37.66
CA ALA A 618 32.07 -4.34 37.55
C ALA A 618 32.72 -3.64 38.76
N ASP A 619 34.04 -3.76 38.90
CA ASP A 619 34.79 -2.99 39.90
C ASP A 619 34.78 -1.50 39.51
N LYS A 620 34.23 -0.65 40.39
CA LYS A 620 34.17 0.81 40.22
C LYS A 620 35.55 1.47 40.07
N ASN A 621 36.62 0.82 40.50
CA ASN A 621 37.99 1.32 40.39
C ASN A 621 38.66 0.98 39.06
N THR A 622 38.01 0.21 38.19
CA THR A 622 38.54 -0.11 36.86
C THR A 622 38.79 1.18 36.07
N PRO A 623 40.00 1.39 35.51
CA PRO A 623 40.29 2.57 34.71
C PRO A 623 39.38 2.67 33.47
N LEU A 624 38.79 3.85 33.26
CA LEU A 624 38.03 4.18 32.06
C LEU A 624 38.93 4.90 31.06
N THR A 625 38.76 4.62 29.77
CA THR A 625 39.54 5.21 28.67
C THR A 625 39.00 6.57 28.20
N TYR A 626 37.99 7.10 28.90
CA TYR A 626 37.36 8.38 28.55
C TYR A 626 38.23 9.58 28.92
N THR A 627 38.35 10.54 28.02
CA THR A 627 39.06 11.82 28.21
C THR A 627 38.41 12.68 29.29
N ASP A 628 37.09 12.56 29.45
CA ASP A 628 36.27 13.25 30.45
C ASP A 628 35.82 12.35 31.60
N SER A 629 36.57 11.28 31.89
CA SER A 629 36.26 10.34 32.98
C SER A 629 36.20 10.99 34.37
N SER A 630 36.87 12.13 34.57
CA SER A 630 36.80 12.93 35.80
C SER A 630 35.44 13.65 35.98
N ALA A 631 34.67 13.84 34.90
CA ALA A 631 33.34 14.44 34.95
C ALA A 631 32.24 13.44 35.34
N ILE A 632 32.58 12.16 35.53
CA ILE A 632 31.64 11.12 35.96
C ILE A 632 31.53 11.16 37.49
N PRO A 633 30.34 11.48 38.05
CA PRO A 633 30.13 11.45 39.49
C PRO A 633 30.32 10.05 40.08
N ASP A 634 30.83 9.98 41.31
CA ASP A 634 31.16 8.71 41.98
C ASP A 634 29.98 7.72 42.03
N TYR A 635 28.76 8.22 42.22
CA TYR A 635 27.56 7.37 42.28
C TYR A 635 27.29 6.61 40.97
N ALA A 636 27.75 7.14 39.83
CA ALA A 636 27.51 6.56 38.51
C ALA A 636 28.71 5.78 37.98
N ARG A 637 29.89 5.90 38.62
CA ARG A 637 31.15 5.33 38.14
C ARG A 637 31.06 3.82 37.91
N GLN A 638 30.47 3.08 38.85
CA GLN A 638 30.32 1.62 38.71
C GLN A 638 29.43 1.24 37.50
N ALA A 639 28.34 1.97 37.28
CA ALA A 639 27.44 1.71 36.16
C ALA A 639 28.13 2.02 34.83
N VAL A 640 28.92 3.10 34.74
CA VAL A 640 29.67 3.43 33.52
C VAL A 640 30.71 2.35 33.22
N VAL A 641 31.48 1.89 34.20
CA VAL A 641 32.44 0.77 34.00
C VAL A 641 31.71 -0.47 33.50
N THR A 642 30.60 -0.84 34.16
CA THR A 642 29.80 -2.02 33.80
C THR A 642 29.29 -1.92 32.36
N ALA A 643 28.66 -0.81 31.99
CA ALA A 643 28.15 -0.59 30.63
C ALA A 643 29.27 -0.60 29.57
N THR A 644 30.46 -0.09 29.91
CA THR A 644 31.62 -0.09 28.99
C THR A 644 32.12 -1.51 28.74
N GLN A 645 32.26 -2.32 29.78
CA GLN A 645 32.68 -3.73 29.65
C GLN A 645 31.66 -4.57 28.88
N GLN A 646 30.37 -4.29 29.07
CA GLN A 646 29.27 -4.95 28.36
C GLN A 646 29.05 -4.40 26.93
N LYS A 647 29.91 -3.49 26.45
CA LYS A 647 29.82 -2.85 25.12
C LYS A 647 28.50 -2.10 24.89
N ILE A 648 27.85 -1.63 25.96
CA ILE A 648 26.59 -0.88 25.89
C ILE A 648 26.82 0.58 25.48
N VAL A 649 27.95 1.17 25.87
CA VAL A 649 28.24 2.58 25.60
C VAL A 649 28.60 2.78 24.13
N VAL A 650 27.88 3.66 23.46
CA VAL A 650 28.14 4.09 22.08
C VAL A 650 28.38 5.60 22.05
N ASN A 651 29.58 6.00 21.59
CA ASN A 651 30.06 7.37 21.62
C ASN A 651 30.38 7.87 20.20
N TYR A 652 29.61 8.87 19.77
CA TYR A 652 29.78 9.55 18.49
C TYR A 652 30.01 11.04 18.73
N PRO A 653 30.89 11.70 17.94
CA PRO A 653 31.77 11.12 16.93
C PRO A 653 33.06 10.48 17.49
N ASP A 654 33.43 10.81 18.74
CA ASP A 654 34.65 10.32 19.38
C ASP A 654 34.33 9.25 20.45
N PRO A 655 34.78 8.00 20.26
CA PRO A 655 34.60 6.92 21.24
C PRO A 655 35.13 7.25 22.64
N LYS A 656 36.12 8.14 22.76
CA LYS A 656 36.77 8.51 24.04
C LYS A 656 36.05 9.63 24.80
N GLN A 657 35.01 10.26 24.24
CA GLN A 657 34.29 11.35 24.89
C GLN A 657 32.90 10.88 25.35
N LEU A 658 32.65 10.85 26.67
CA LEU A 658 31.36 10.40 27.22
C LEU A 658 30.31 11.53 27.29
N ALA A 659 30.72 12.75 27.63
CA ALA A 659 29.87 13.91 27.91
C ALA A 659 28.71 13.61 28.89
N PRO A 660 29.00 13.19 30.14
CA PRO A 660 28.02 12.57 31.04
C PRO A 660 26.80 13.46 31.38
N ALA A 661 26.99 14.77 31.50
CA ALA A 661 25.94 15.72 31.88
C ALA A 661 25.07 16.20 30.70
N ARG A 662 25.44 15.89 29.45
CA ARG A 662 24.71 16.34 28.26
C ARG A 662 23.38 15.60 28.09
N GLU A 663 22.38 16.27 27.55
CA GLU A 663 21.14 15.65 27.09
C GLU A 663 21.44 14.59 26.01
N ALA A 664 20.85 13.40 26.14
CA ALA A 664 21.01 12.32 25.18
C ALA A 664 20.09 12.56 23.98
N THR A 665 20.66 12.46 22.78
CA THR A 665 19.87 12.47 21.54
C THR A 665 19.14 11.14 21.35
N ARG A 666 18.11 11.14 20.51
CA ARG A 666 17.34 9.94 20.19
C ARG A 666 18.20 8.83 19.59
N ALA A 667 19.15 9.18 18.73
CA ALA A 667 20.13 8.25 18.16
C ALA A 667 20.99 7.57 19.23
N GLU A 668 21.44 8.32 20.23
CA GLU A 668 22.32 7.81 21.29
C GLU A 668 21.57 6.87 22.22
N VAL A 669 20.33 7.22 22.56
CA VAL A 669 19.45 6.32 23.32
C VAL A 669 19.17 5.05 22.53
N ALA A 670 18.81 5.15 21.24
CA ALA A 670 18.55 4.01 20.38
C ALA A 670 19.76 3.06 20.30
N ALA A 671 20.97 3.61 20.07
CA ALA A 671 22.19 2.81 20.01
C ALA A 671 22.48 2.08 21.34
N MET A 672 22.36 2.77 22.47
CA MET A 672 22.61 2.17 23.79
C MET A 672 21.54 1.14 24.18
N VAL A 673 20.27 1.38 23.85
CA VAL A 673 19.18 0.40 24.08
C VAL A 673 19.40 -0.84 23.21
N TYR A 674 19.80 -0.68 21.94
CA TYR A 674 20.15 -1.81 21.07
C TYR A 674 21.31 -2.62 21.65
N GLN A 675 22.40 -1.96 22.05
CA GLN A 675 23.54 -2.67 22.67
C GLN A 675 23.16 -3.33 24.01
N ALA A 676 22.24 -2.75 24.77
CA ALA A 676 21.73 -3.38 25.97
C ALA A 676 20.92 -4.65 25.67
N LEU A 677 20.17 -4.69 24.57
CA LEU A 677 19.51 -5.92 24.07
C LEU A 677 20.55 -6.96 23.61
N VAL A 678 21.65 -6.53 23.00
CA VAL A 678 22.78 -7.39 22.65
C VAL A 678 23.41 -8.02 23.89
N ALA A 679 23.69 -7.22 24.92
CA ALA A 679 24.33 -7.67 26.16
C ALA A 679 23.52 -8.76 26.90
N ILE A 680 22.20 -8.81 26.69
CA ILE A 680 21.30 -9.84 27.24
C ILE A 680 20.89 -10.89 26.20
N ASN A 681 21.61 -10.99 25.07
CA ASN A 681 21.41 -11.97 24.00
C ASN A 681 20.00 -11.95 23.36
N ARG A 682 19.36 -10.79 23.25
CA ARG A 682 18.04 -10.64 22.62
C ARG A 682 18.08 -10.14 21.18
N THR A 683 19.25 -9.74 20.67
CA THR A 683 19.44 -9.28 19.29
C THR A 683 20.88 -9.50 18.84
N PRO A 684 21.18 -9.71 17.53
CA PRO A 684 22.54 -9.87 17.04
C PRO A 684 23.40 -8.60 17.15
N ASN A 685 24.71 -8.77 17.12
CA ASN A 685 25.68 -7.67 17.12
C ASN A 685 25.57 -6.81 15.86
N ILE A 686 25.64 -5.49 16.03
CA ILE A 686 25.89 -4.53 14.94
C ILE A 686 27.32 -4.04 15.07
N ASN A 687 28.10 -4.13 13.98
CA ASN A 687 29.46 -3.60 13.93
C ASN A 687 29.41 -2.07 13.82
N SER A 688 30.04 -1.39 14.78
CA SER A 688 30.19 0.06 14.75
C SER A 688 31.47 0.48 15.44
N ARG A 689 32.25 1.36 14.80
CA ARG A 689 33.48 1.95 15.37
C ARG A 689 33.22 2.83 16.59
N TYR A 690 31.95 3.18 16.85
CA TYR A 690 31.53 4.03 17.95
C TYR A 690 31.18 3.24 19.21
N ILE A 691 31.12 1.91 19.14
CA ILE A 691 30.91 1.05 20.31
C ILE A 691 32.20 1.06 21.12
N VAL A 692 32.10 1.45 22.39
CA VAL A 692 33.26 1.53 23.28
C VAL A 692 33.55 0.15 23.85
N SER A 693 34.81 -0.28 23.79
CA SER A 693 35.30 -1.52 24.39
C SER A 693 36.52 -1.23 25.27
N THR A 694 36.78 -2.12 26.23
CA THR A 694 37.91 -2.01 27.17
C THR A 694 39.20 -2.66 26.66
N VAL A 695 39.26 -3.11 25.39
CA VAL A 695 40.40 -3.85 24.85
C VAL A 695 40.93 -3.15 23.61
N SER A 696 42.14 -2.61 23.71
CA SER A 696 42.99 -2.32 22.56
C SER A 696 43.41 -3.64 21.94
N ASN A 697 42.99 -3.91 20.70
CA ASN A 697 43.73 -4.76 19.77
C ASN A 697 43.72 -4.08 18.41
#